data_AF-A0A2S9XTP1-F1
#
_entry.id   AF-A0A2S9XTP1-F1
#
_cell.length_a   1.000
_cell.length_b   1.000
_cell.length_c   1.000
_cell.angle_alpha   90.00
_cell.angle_beta   90.00
_cell.angle_gamma   90.00
#
_symmetry.space_group_name_H-M   'P 1'
#
loop_
_entity.id
_entity.type
_entity.pdbx_description
1 polymer ?
#
loop_
_entity_poly.entity_id
_entity_poly.type
_entity_poly.pdbx_seq_one_letter_code
_entity_poly.pdbx_strand_id
1 'polypeptide(L)'
;MKTSTELTNRHSTKLLGLVCLLGLVACSEEVDTSESTAFESVEITRVELGRDLEPAFLNERIPITIGITAHSGVPGEEPTESVPLVVTFVDPQDPDEVGCSSNGMLFDLVGDGVEHEYEGFIWPPNNCAHLTGKTVTLQIELDPTAEQPLIEPLVLSQARAEEPANAACRNPEPGCVQEFRLEIPESNQVDIEFAGFDSESSVGVIPPLALPTEGTPERATPILVAQNLLVFNGRDPYESPIDADTIPAELLAANPDIAEELRFGRSPDQVETLDDLPGPLHLRYEITAAADGETWLPLGIGEGDATVDEAVLTELLPGTPNVIAHDLYLEGAAYDAVLDPEQWLGEEAFVVRSCFTTDFPQFRALADEAKCRTIDVLLVPQGDVESGATSFGFDRESNSSHGNSRIKLESRFATSNHVGLDGVFSNTEANLTVKGDIGKSFTLDLVRANATLDAPLLGDRSVDVGLRIFNDDVFSFAEQASGLTVSEDVVFSRSKTIVRARFMFGPVPVSFNLDAGGAVGILAEGSATFLQGEEACRPHLPLASAEDFESRAAQEQVIANIESTIEQLPAGPVKTLLRQILLAPLRNVVTGNPFDPGESSLSECVALEASVGPTMNLTASAFGGIDIGIAKAGVQLDLVLAQVDLPLTGKLSLGRNEQSQFLAFASTQLDLIFQPLDGDLKLVGKLKLGPFKKSKSVSIVKFRVDPIEKSLLSRSTLAAEVLTP
;
A
#
# COMPACT_ATOMS: atom_id res chain seq x y z
N MET A 1 -73.47 3.81 25.60
CA MET A 1 -72.86 3.84 24.25
C MET A 1 -71.41 3.38 24.44
N LYS A 2 -71.08 2.11 24.15
CA LYS A 2 -70.41 1.62 22.91
C LYS A 2 -69.13 2.45 22.61
N THR A 3 -67.90 1.93 22.48
CA THR A 3 -67.24 0.60 22.48
C THR A 3 -65.72 0.91 22.43
N SER A 4 -64.83 0.18 23.12
CA SER A 4 -63.80 -0.73 22.54
C SER A 4 -63.09 -0.18 21.29
N THR A 5 -61.75 -0.15 21.15
CA THR A 5 -60.87 -1.34 21.09
C THR A 5 -59.39 -0.94 21.06
N GLU A 6 -58.57 -1.84 21.61
CA GLU A 6 -57.11 -1.98 21.58
C GLU A 6 -56.43 -1.79 20.21
N LEU A 7 -55.15 -1.37 20.23
CA LEU A 7 -54.18 -1.76 19.21
C LEU A 7 -52.84 -2.10 19.89
N THR A 8 -52.63 -3.41 20.05
CA THR A 8 -51.47 -4.07 20.61
C THR A 8 -50.38 -4.26 19.55
N ASN A 9 -49.18 -3.81 19.94
CA ASN A 9 -47.87 -4.44 19.75
C ASN A 9 -47.80 -5.63 18.76
N ARG A 10 -47.23 -5.39 17.56
CA ARG A 10 -46.89 -6.46 16.59
C ARG A 10 -45.69 -6.06 15.71
N HIS A 11 -44.48 -6.03 16.27
CA HIS A 11 -43.25 -6.06 15.47
C HIS A 11 -42.10 -6.92 16.05
N SER A 12 -42.34 -7.72 17.08
CA SER A 12 -41.29 -8.52 17.76
C SER A 12 -41.24 -10.02 17.40
N THR A 13 -41.78 -10.46 16.26
CA THR A 13 -41.89 -11.91 15.94
C THR A 13 -41.25 -12.36 14.63
N LYS A 14 -40.35 -11.57 14.03
CA LYS A 14 -39.59 -11.99 12.83
C LYS A 14 -38.08 -12.14 13.00
N LEU A 15 -37.53 -11.94 14.19
CA LEU A 15 -36.08 -12.06 14.43
C LEU A 15 -35.66 -13.26 15.31
N LEU A 16 -36.58 -14.17 15.67
CA LEU A 16 -36.28 -15.34 16.51
C LEU A 16 -36.02 -16.64 15.73
N GLY A 17 -36.03 -16.59 14.39
CA GLY A 17 -35.83 -17.78 13.54
C GLY A 17 -34.39 -18.03 13.08
N LEU A 18 -33.47 -17.09 13.31
CA LEU A 18 -32.08 -17.16 12.85
C LEU A 18 -31.08 -17.52 13.97
N VAL A 19 -31.46 -17.34 15.23
CA VAL A 19 -30.58 -17.56 16.40
C VAL A 19 -30.54 -19.03 16.84
N CYS A 20 -31.51 -19.87 16.45
CA CYS A 20 -31.46 -21.31 16.73
C CYS A 20 -30.62 -22.13 15.73
N LEU A 21 -29.99 -21.50 14.73
CA LEU A 21 -29.16 -22.18 13.72
C LEU A 21 -27.64 -22.02 13.97
N LEU A 22 -27.24 -21.19 14.94
CA LEU A 22 -25.84 -21.03 15.37
C LEU A 22 -25.51 -21.74 16.69
N GLY A 23 -26.48 -22.43 17.30
CA GLY A 23 -26.33 -23.11 18.61
C GLY A 23 -26.24 -24.64 18.58
N LEU A 24 -25.97 -25.27 17.42
CA LEU A 24 -25.90 -26.74 17.30
C LEU A 24 -24.59 -27.25 16.67
N VAL A 25 -23.49 -26.51 16.85
CA VAL A 25 -22.13 -27.02 16.63
C VAL A 25 -21.48 -27.21 18.00
N ALA A 26 -21.91 -28.24 18.72
CA ALA A 26 -21.18 -28.78 19.86
C ALA A 26 -21.57 -30.25 19.99
N CYS A 27 -20.56 -31.11 20.08
CA CYS A 27 -20.60 -32.56 20.23
C CYS A 27 -20.73 -33.38 18.93
N SER A 28 -19.61 -33.52 18.23
CA SER A 28 -19.28 -34.71 17.46
C SER A 28 -17.89 -35.15 17.92
N GLU A 29 -17.79 -36.28 18.62
CA GLU A 29 -16.52 -36.98 18.84
C GLU A 29 -15.91 -37.29 17.45
N GLU A 30 -14.75 -36.70 17.16
CA GLU A 30 -14.00 -36.96 15.94
C GLU A 30 -13.25 -38.29 16.07
N VAL A 31 -13.15 -38.99 14.94
CA VAL A 31 -12.33 -40.17 14.78
C VAL A 31 -10.93 -39.67 14.46
N ASP A 32 -9.96 -39.99 15.32
CA ASP A 32 -8.51 -39.72 15.16
C ASP A 32 -8.00 -40.14 13.77
N THR A 33 -8.08 -39.26 12.79
CA THR A 33 -7.11 -39.23 11.71
C THR A 33 -5.99 -38.33 12.21
N SER A 34 -4.90 -38.92 12.68
CA SER A 34 -3.67 -38.18 12.96
C SER A 34 -3.31 -37.37 11.71
N GLU A 35 -3.61 -36.08 11.71
CA GLU A 35 -3.13 -35.13 10.71
C GLU A 35 -1.61 -35.25 10.76
N SER A 36 -0.97 -35.75 9.69
CA SER A 36 0.47 -35.71 9.61
C SER A 36 0.85 -34.24 9.46
N THR A 37 1.62 -33.71 10.40
CA THR A 37 2.21 -32.38 10.32
C THR A 37 2.98 -32.26 8.99
N ALA A 38 2.88 -31.11 8.32
CA ALA A 38 3.56 -30.88 7.06
C ALA A 38 5.10 -31.01 7.22
N PHE A 39 5.60 -30.70 8.42
CA PHE A 39 7.01 -30.79 8.79
C PHE A 39 7.30 -32.02 9.65
N GLU A 40 8.45 -32.66 9.42
CA GLU A 40 9.05 -33.70 10.26
C GLU A 40 9.71 -33.09 11.51
N SER A 41 10.42 -31.98 11.32
CA SER A 41 11.04 -31.21 12.38
C SER A 41 11.11 -29.74 12.03
N VAL A 42 11.04 -28.89 13.04
CA VAL A 42 11.27 -27.45 12.95
C VAL A 42 12.26 -27.11 14.06
N GLU A 43 13.33 -26.41 13.72
CA GLU A 43 14.40 -26.04 14.66
C GLU A 43 14.71 -24.56 14.50
N ILE A 44 14.74 -23.82 15.61
CA ILE A 44 15.31 -22.47 15.63
C ILE A 44 16.82 -22.62 15.71
N THR A 45 17.53 -22.20 14.67
CA THR A 45 18.97 -22.37 14.50
C THR A 45 19.76 -21.08 14.69
N ARG A 46 19.08 -19.93 14.78
CA ARG A 46 19.68 -18.64 15.08
C ARG A 46 18.68 -17.71 15.74
N VAL A 47 19.13 -16.96 16.75
CA VAL A 47 18.40 -15.81 17.28
C VAL A 47 19.42 -14.72 17.56
N GLU A 48 19.29 -13.60 16.87
CA GLU A 48 20.18 -12.46 16.97
C GLU A 48 19.35 -11.19 17.22
N LEU A 49 19.74 -10.42 18.22
CA LEU A 49 19.18 -9.10 18.46
C LEU A 49 20.03 -8.11 17.64
N GLY A 50 19.39 -7.30 16.80
CA GLY A 50 20.07 -6.43 15.84
C GLY A 50 20.87 -5.27 16.45
N ARG A 51 21.03 -5.25 17.78
CA ARG A 51 21.86 -4.30 18.51
C ARG A 51 22.22 -4.82 19.90
N ASP A 52 23.20 -4.17 20.52
CA ASP A 52 23.55 -4.38 21.92
C ASP A 52 22.49 -3.80 22.87
N LEU A 53 22.05 -4.61 23.84
CA LEU A 53 20.96 -4.31 24.77
C LEU A 53 21.50 -4.22 26.21
N GLU A 54 22.30 -3.20 26.51
CA GLU A 54 22.76 -2.94 27.88
C GLU A 54 22.50 -1.47 28.30
N PRO A 55 21.30 -1.14 28.84
CA PRO A 55 20.11 -1.98 29.00
C PRO A 55 19.14 -1.91 27.78
N ALA A 56 18.13 -2.78 27.78
CA ALA A 56 16.91 -2.60 27.01
C ALA A 56 15.87 -1.83 27.85
N PHE A 57 15.03 -1.03 27.21
CA PHE A 57 14.00 -0.24 27.88
C PHE A 57 12.59 -0.76 27.58
N LEU A 58 11.66 -0.54 28.51
CA LEU A 58 10.22 -0.74 28.23
C LEU A 58 9.79 0.07 27.00
N ASN A 59 8.92 -0.54 26.21
CA ASN A 59 8.36 0.01 24.98
C ASN A 59 9.42 0.40 23.94
N GLU A 60 10.57 -0.25 24.00
CA GLU A 60 11.63 -0.07 23.05
C GLU A 60 11.50 -1.11 21.94
N ARG A 61 11.47 -0.67 20.69
CA ARG A 61 11.52 -1.57 19.53
C ARG A 61 12.92 -2.17 19.41
N ILE A 62 13.00 -3.50 19.44
CA ILE A 62 14.22 -4.30 19.37
C ILE A 62 14.17 -5.11 18.07
N PRO A 63 15.05 -4.86 17.09
CA PRO A 63 15.19 -5.71 15.91
C PRO A 63 15.64 -7.11 16.31
N ILE A 64 15.04 -8.13 15.72
CA ILE A 64 15.38 -9.53 15.93
C ILE A 64 15.47 -10.26 14.59
N THR A 65 16.49 -11.09 14.44
CA THR A 65 16.64 -12.02 13.32
C THR A 65 16.56 -13.44 13.86
N ILE A 66 15.65 -14.24 13.31
CA ILE A 66 15.41 -15.63 13.71
C ILE A 66 15.70 -16.53 12.51
N GLY A 67 16.68 -17.41 12.64
CA GLY A 67 16.96 -18.48 11.67
C GLY A 67 16.15 -19.72 12.04
N ILE A 68 15.39 -20.26 11.08
CA ILE A 68 14.59 -21.46 11.27
C ILE A 68 14.95 -22.46 10.18
N THR A 69 15.21 -23.70 10.58
CA THR A 69 15.37 -24.85 9.68
C THR A 69 14.19 -25.79 9.86
N ALA A 70 13.42 -26.04 8.80
CA ALA A 70 12.31 -26.98 8.82
C ALA A 70 12.55 -28.12 7.81
N HIS A 71 12.29 -29.37 8.21
CA HIS A 71 12.38 -30.53 7.34
C HIS A 71 10.98 -31.01 6.97
N SER A 72 10.75 -31.31 5.69
CA SER A 72 9.49 -31.87 5.21
C SER A 72 9.21 -33.25 5.81
N GLY A 73 7.97 -33.47 6.24
CA GLY A 73 7.45 -34.79 6.61
C GLY A 73 7.25 -35.74 5.42
N VAL A 74 7.32 -35.21 4.19
CA VAL A 74 7.02 -35.94 2.96
C VAL A 74 8.25 -35.94 2.03
N PRO A 75 8.88 -37.10 1.78
CA PRO A 75 10.07 -37.17 0.94
C PRO A 75 9.85 -36.59 -0.47
N GLY A 76 10.61 -35.54 -0.81
CA GLY A 76 10.56 -34.89 -2.13
C GLY A 76 9.52 -33.78 -2.27
N GLU A 77 8.83 -33.42 -1.20
CA GLU A 77 7.99 -32.21 -1.13
C GLU A 77 8.66 -31.17 -0.25
N GLU A 78 8.53 -29.89 -0.62
CA GLU A 78 9.01 -28.73 0.13
C GLU A 78 7.77 -27.93 0.56
N PRO A 79 7.07 -28.33 1.64
CA PRO A 79 5.87 -27.63 2.06
C PRO A 79 6.24 -26.22 2.53
N THR A 80 5.37 -25.26 2.24
CA THR A 80 5.44 -23.90 2.77
C THR A 80 4.21 -23.63 3.61
N GLU A 81 4.39 -23.20 4.85
CA GLU A 81 3.30 -22.93 5.79
C GLU A 81 3.56 -21.64 6.58
N SER A 82 2.56 -20.76 6.65
CA SER A 82 2.63 -19.54 7.45
C SER A 82 2.37 -19.86 8.93
N VAL A 83 3.39 -19.74 9.76
CA VAL A 83 3.36 -20.11 11.19
C VAL A 83 3.47 -18.86 12.06
N PRO A 84 2.56 -18.64 13.03
CA PRO A 84 2.68 -17.53 13.96
C PRO A 84 3.78 -17.84 14.98
N LEU A 85 4.65 -16.87 15.24
CA LEU A 85 5.70 -16.93 16.23
C LEU A 85 5.42 -15.88 17.31
N VAL A 86 5.46 -16.28 18.58
CA VAL A 86 5.29 -15.39 19.73
C VAL A 86 6.60 -15.33 20.50
N VAL A 87 7.02 -14.11 20.84
CA VAL A 87 8.17 -13.87 21.71
C VAL A 87 7.67 -13.31 23.05
N THR A 88 8.13 -13.91 24.13
CA THR A 88 7.79 -13.52 25.51
C THR A 88 9.08 -13.17 26.25
N PHE A 89 9.08 -12.06 26.98
CA PHE A 89 10.17 -11.73 27.90
C PHE A 89 9.90 -12.43 29.23
N VAL A 90 10.89 -13.14 29.75
CA VAL A 90 10.75 -13.94 30.97
C VAL A 90 11.95 -13.75 31.91
N ASP A 91 11.74 -14.01 33.20
CA ASP A 91 12.83 -14.13 34.16
C ASP A 91 13.56 -15.46 33.93
N PRO A 92 14.87 -15.49 33.62
CA PRO A 92 15.58 -16.73 33.32
C PRO A 92 15.62 -17.71 34.51
N GLN A 93 15.39 -17.23 35.74
CA GLN A 93 15.31 -18.09 36.93
C GLN A 93 13.92 -18.70 37.14
N ASP A 94 12.89 -18.12 36.53
CA ASP A 94 11.49 -18.51 36.73
C ASP A 94 10.63 -18.25 35.47
N PRO A 95 10.94 -18.92 34.35
CA PRO A 95 10.31 -18.62 33.07
C PRO A 95 8.82 -18.98 32.99
N ASP A 96 8.36 -19.92 33.83
CA ASP A 96 6.98 -20.44 33.78
C ASP A 96 5.98 -19.59 34.61
N GLU A 97 6.46 -18.80 35.59
CA GLU A 97 5.59 -18.01 36.47
C GLU A 97 5.53 -16.51 36.11
N VAL A 98 6.58 -15.97 35.46
CA VAL A 98 6.78 -14.52 35.34
C VAL A 98 7.22 -14.15 33.92
N GLY A 99 6.23 -13.90 33.04
CA GLY A 99 6.47 -13.49 31.66
C GLY A 99 5.51 -12.41 31.17
N CYS A 100 5.93 -11.72 30.11
CA CYS A 100 5.08 -10.81 29.35
C CYS A 100 5.34 -11.01 27.85
N SER A 101 4.26 -11.18 27.08
CA SER A 101 4.38 -11.36 25.63
C SER A 101 4.63 -10.02 24.95
N SER A 102 5.51 -10.06 23.94
CA SER A 102 5.74 -9.00 22.96
C SER A 102 4.58 -9.00 21.95
N ASN A 103 4.90 -9.19 20.67
CA ASN A 103 4.05 -9.29 19.52
C ASN A 103 4.12 -10.68 18.89
N GLY A 104 3.07 -11.00 18.14
CA GLY A 104 3.12 -12.10 17.18
C GLY A 104 3.79 -11.66 15.88
N MET A 105 4.66 -12.52 15.36
CA MET A 105 5.22 -12.45 14.00
C MET A 105 4.64 -13.60 13.19
N LEU A 106 4.59 -13.47 11.87
CA LEU A 106 4.11 -14.54 10.98
C LEU A 106 5.23 -14.87 9.99
N PHE A 107 5.70 -16.11 10.00
CA PHE A 107 6.80 -16.56 9.16
C PHE A 107 6.33 -17.67 8.21
N ASP A 108 6.69 -17.55 6.94
CA ASP A 108 6.45 -18.59 5.94
C ASP A 108 7.58 -19.62 6.03
N LEU A 109 7.37 -20.69 6.79
CA LEU A 109 8.35 -21.76 6.98
C LEU A 109 8.42 -22.64 5.74
N VAL A 110 9.63 -22.94 5.27
CA VAL A 110 9.89 -23.80 4.11
C VAL A 110 10.55 -25.10 4.59
N GLY A 111 9.92 -26.24 4.28
CA GLY A 111 10.36 -27.57 4.71
C GLY A 111 11.51 -28.18 3.90
N ASP A 112 12.48 -27.38 3.44
CA ASP A 112 13.57 -27.80 2.54
C ASP A 112 14.83 -28.28 3.27
N GLY A 113 14.85 -28.21 4.61
CA GLY A 113 16.00 -28.54 5.45
C GLY A 113 17.12 -27.50 5.40
N VAL A 114 16.86 -26.31 4.86
CA VAL A 114 17.78 -25.17 4.83
C VAL A 114 17.36 -24.14 5.89
N GLU A 115 18.34 -23.43 6.45
CA GLU A 115 18.08 -22.31 7.34
C GLU A 115 17.55 -21.12 6.54
N HIS A 116 16.36 -20.64 6.90
CA HIS A 116 15.79 -19.39 6.40
C HIS A 116 15.82 -18.35 7.51
N GLU A 117 16.32 -17.15 7.18
CA GLU A 117 16.38 -16.03 8.13
C GLU A 117 15.12 -15.17 8.01
N TYR A 118 14.50 -14.90 9.14
CA TYR A 118 13.33 -14.06 9.26
C TYR A 118 13.66 -12.86 10.13
N GLU A 119 13.48 -11.67 9.56
CA GLU A 119 13.66 -10.41 10.28
C GLU A 119 12.34 -9.93 10.87
N GLY A 120 12.40 -9.38 12.06
CA GLY A 120 11.25 -8.85 12.76
C GLY A 120 11.63 -7.89 13.87
N PHE A 121 10.64 -7.54 14.68
CA PHE A 121 10.82 -6.64 15.81
C PHE A 121 10.03 -7.17 17.00
N ILE A 122 10.60 -6.98 18.18
CA ILE A 122 9.96 -7.23 19.47
C ILE A 122 10.02 -5.97 20.32
N TRP A 123 9.13 -5.84 21.30
CA TRP A 123 9.09 -4.73 22.23
C TRP A 123 8.57 -5.25 23.58
N PRO A 124 9.17 -4.86 24.71
CA PRO A 124 8.65 -5.20 26.03
C PRO A 124 7.57 -4.18 26.43
N PRO A 125 6.25 -4.48 26.28
CA PRO A 125 5.18 -3.52 26.55
C PRO A 125 5.03 -3.16 28.04
N ASN A 126 4.12 -2.25 28.37
CA ASN A 126 3.89 -1.78 29.75
C ASN A 126 3.58 -2.91 30.75
N ASN A 127 2.96 -4.00 30.30
CA ASN A 127 2.69 -5.17 31.15
C ASN A 127 3.99 -5.88 31.62
N CYS A 128 5.14 -5.64 30.98
CA CYS A 128 6.46 -6.11 31.38
C CYS A 128 7.05 -5.31 32.54
N ALA A 129 6.36 -4.29 33.07
CA ALA A 129 6.88 -3.46 34.16
C ALA A 129 7.33 -4.26 35.40
N HIS A 130 6.71 -5.41 35.64
CA HIS A 130 7.08 -6.30 36.75
C HIS A 130 8.43 -7.02 36.57
N LEU A 131 8.98 -7.05 35.35
CA LEU A 131 10.31 -7.58 35.02
C LEU A 131 11.42 -6.51 35.08
N THR A 132 11.06 -5.25 35.28
CA THR A 132 12.03 -4.15 35.26
C THR A 132 13.02 -4.21 36.43
N GLY A 133 14.26 -3.80 36.18
CA GLY A 133 15.38 -3.92 37.10
C GLY A 133 15.98 -5.33 37.18
N LYS A 134 15.41 -6.33 36.50
CA LYS A 134 15.92 -7.70 36.40
C LYS A 134 16.70 -7.94 35.10
N THR A 135 17.49 -9.01 35.08
CA THR A 135 17.96 -9.62 33.84
C THR A 135 16.83 -10.49 33.29
N VAL A 136 16.44 -10.27 32.04
CA VAL A 136 15.41 -11.01 31.33
C VAL A 136 16.03 -11.80 30.19
N THR A 137 15.31 -12.82 29.74
CA THR A 137 15.61 -13.58 28.52
C THR A 137 14.37 -13.63 27.63
N LEU A 138 14.53 -14.10 26.40
CA LEU A 138 13.42 -14.39 25.51
C LEU A 138 12.95 -15.85 25.64
N GLN A 139 11.66 -16.05 25.50
CA GLN A 139 10.99 -17.32 25.26
C GLN A 139 10.30 -17.25 23.91
N ILE A 140 10.60 -18.19 23.01
CA ILE A 140 10.05 -18.22 21.65
C ILE A 140 9.15 -19.44 21.48
N GLU A 141 7.95 -19.21 20.96
CA GLU A 141 6.95 -20.24 20.69
C GLU A 141 6.48 -20.15 19.23
N LEU A 142 6.51 -21.26 18.49
CA LEU A 142 5.92 -21.37 17.15
C LEU A 142 4.58 -22.10 17.24
N ASP A 143 3.54 -21.44 16.75
CA ASP A 143 2.15 -21.84 16.83
C ASP A 143 1.68 -22.17 18.26
N PRO A 144 1.65 -21.18 19.16
CA PRO A 144 1.22 -21.40 20.55
C PRO A 144 -0.27 -21.78 20.65
N THR A 145 -1.04 -21.65 19.56
CA THR A 145 -2.46 -21.99 19.51
C THR A 145 -2.72 -23.42 19.08
N ALA A 146 -1.73 -24.12 18.51
CA ALA A 146 -1.87 -25.52 18.14
C ALA A 146 -1.99 -26.42 19.38
N GLU A 147 -2.79 -27.50 19.26
CA GLU A 147 -2.88 -28.52 20.32
C GLU A 147 -1.53 -29.20 20.59
N GLN A 148 -0.66 -29.22 19.57
CA GLN A 148 0.75 -29.61 19.67
C GLN A 148 1.58 -28.53 18.96
N PRO A 149 2.31 -27.68 19.70
CA PRO A 149 3.13 -26.65 19.08
C PRO A 149 4.22 -27.30 18.23
N LEU A 150 4.61 -26.64 17.13
CA LEU A 150 5.60 -27.16 16.20
C LEU A 150 6.98 -27.35 16.86
N ILE A 151 7.26 -26.55 17.89
CA ILE A 151 8.40 -26.70 18.78
C ILE A 151 7.94 -26.56 20.23
N GLU A 152 8.65 -27.19 21.17
CA GLU A 152 8.50 -26.85 22.58
C GLU A 152 8.96 -25.39 22.81
N PRO A 153 8.33 -24.64 23.75
CA PRO A 153 8.73 -23.28 24.07
C PRO A 153 10.23 -23.15 24.36
N LEU A 154 10.92 -22.32 23.58
CA LEU A 154 12.37 -22.19 23.60
C LEU A 154 12.80 -21.02 24.48
N VAL A 155 13.38 -21.30 25.65
CA VAL A 155 13.82 -20.27 26.61
C VAL A 155 15.32 -20.01 26.48
N LEU A 156 15.67 -18.82 26.01
CA LEU A 156 17.01 -18.40 25.55
C LEU A 156 17.99 -18.01 26.67
N SER A 157 18.04 -18.79 27.75
CA SER A 157 18.84 -18.47 28.95
C SER A 157 20.15 -19.25 29.04
N GLN A 158 21.11 -18.69 29.78
CA GLN A 158 22.38 -19.34 30.06
C GLN A 158 22.20 -20.65 30.85
N ALA A 159 21.18 -20.73 31.70
CA ALA A 159 20.85 -21.92 32.48
C ALA A 159 20.39 -23.10 31.60
N ARG A 160 19.83 -22.80 30.43
CA ARG A 160 19.32 -23.79 29.46
C ARG A 160 20.19 -23.91 28.21
N ALA A 161 21.38 -23.32 28.19
CA ALA A 161 22.26 -23.30 27.01
C ALA A 161 22.68 -24.70 26.54
N GLU A 162 22.75 -25.69 27.44
CA GLU A 162 23.09 -27.08 27.12
C GLU A 162 21.89 -27.93 26.68
N GLU A 163 20.66 -27.40 26.74
CA GLU A 163 19.47 -28.10 26.27
C GLU A 163 19.54 -28.28 24.75
N PRO A 164 19.17 -29.45 24.19
CA PRO A 164 19.33 -29.73 22.76
C PRO A 164 18.73 -28.67 21.84
N ALA A 165 17.57 -28.10 22.20
CA ALA A 165 16.88 -27.07 21.43
C ALA A 165 17.67 -25.73 21.41
N ASN A 166 18.25 -25.32 22.53
CA ASN A 166 19.08 -24.10 22.60
C ASN A 166 20.47 -24.32 21.99
N ALA A 167 21.02 -25.53 22.11
CA ALA A 167 22.31 -25.91 21.55
C ALA A 167 22.29 -26.03 20.01
N ALA A 168 21.10 -26.18 19.41
CA ALA A 168 20.92 -26.16 17.96
C ALA A 168 21.28 -24.79 17.35
N CYS A 169 21.19 -23.72 18.14
CA CYS A 169 21.56 -22.38 17.71
C CYS A 169 23.07 -22.24 17.47
N ARG A 170 23.48 -21.92 16.24
CA ARG A 170 24.90 -21.85 15.87
C ARG A 170 25.42 -20.42 15.86
N ASN A 171 26.45 -20.21 16.68
CA ASN A 171 27.34 -19.04 16.72
C ASN A 171 26.75 -17.69 17.19
N PRO A 172 27.51 -16.89 17.96
CA PRO A 172 28.90 -17.12 18.36
C PRO A 172 29.06 -17.60 19.82
N GLU A 173 28.65 -18.86 20.15
CA GLU A 173 28.79 -19.59 21.44
C GLU A 173 28.03 -19.04 22.69
N PRO A 174 27.64 -19.86 23.69
CA PRO A 174 27.08 -21.22 23.68
C PRO A 174 25.54 -21.16 23.61
N GLY A 175 24.95 -21.53 22.47
CA GLY A 175 23.48 -21.55 22.25
C GLY A 175 22.86 -20.16 22.07
N CYS A 176 21.56 -20.11 21.73
CA CYS A 176 20.77 -18.87 21.66
C CYS A 176 20.60 -18.28 23.07
N VAL A 177 21.67 -17.76 23.68
CA VAL A 177 21.58 -17.08 24.97
C VAL A 177 21.42 -15.59 24.71
N GLN A 178 20.26 -15.05 25.10
CA GLN A 178 19.90 -13.64 24.91
C GLN A 178 19.42 -13.08 26.24
N GLU A 179 20.36 -12.84 27.15
CA GLU A 179 20.09 -12.24 28.45
C GLU A 179 20.48 -10.77 28.46
N PHE A 180 19.56 -9.90 28.86
CA PHE A 180 19.80 -8.46 28.97
C PHE A 180 19.02 -7.85 30.12
N ARG A 181 19.42 -6.67 30.57
CA ARG A 181 18.73 -5.96 31.65
C ARG A 181 17.57 -5.17 31.08
N LEU A 182 16.37 -5.35 31.65
CA LEU A 182 15.19 -4.57 31.31
C LEU A 182 15.03 -3.41 32.29
N GLU A 183 14.92 -2.18 31.79
CA GLU A 183 14.75 -0.97 32.58
C GLU A 183 13.49 -0.20 32.17
N ILE A 184 12.99 0.65 33.06
CA ILE A 184 11.98 1.66 32.72
C ILE A 184 12.74 2.93 32.33
N PRO A 185 12.38 3.59 31.20
CA PRO A 185 12.88 4.94 30.92
C PRO A 185 12.62 5.87 32.12
N GLU A 186 13.51 6.84 32.39
CA GLU A 186 13.18 7.86 33.38
C GLU A 186 11.90 8.60 32.95
N SER A 187 11.07 9.02 33.92
CA SER A 187 9.70 9.51 33.68
C SER A 187 9.58 10.40 32.43
N ASN A 188 8.79 9.94 31.46
CA ASN A 188 8.47 10.61 30.19
C ASN A 188 9.61 10.77 29.18
N GLN A 189 10.78 10.15 29.40
CA GLN A 189 11.79 10.06 28.34
C GLN A 189 11.32 9.10 27.26
N VAL A 190 11.58 9.48 26.03
CA VAL A 190 11.28 8.73 24.82
C VAL A 190 12.55 8.65 23.97
N ASP A 191 12.56 7.90 22.89
CA ASP A 191 13.71 7.83 21.99
C ASP A 191 13.22 7.82 20.55
N ILE A 192 13.97 8.46 19.67
CA ILE A 192 13.64 8.53 18.24
C ILE A 192 14.74 7.83 17.47
N GLU A 193 14.40 6.71 16.84
CA GLU A 193 15.31 5.98 15.97
C GLU A 193 15.10 6.41 14.51
N PHE A 194 16.19 6.79 13.84
CA PHE A 194 16.18 7.07 12.40
C PHE A 194 16.43 5.79 11.61
N ALA A 195 15.33 5.10 11.30
CA ALA A 195 15.34 3.77 10.71
C ALA A 195 15.70 3.76 9.21
N GLY A 196 15.40 4.82 8.47
CA GLY A 196 15.66 4.88 7.03
C GLY A 196 15.42 6.27 6.44
N PHE A 197 16.05 6.53 5.30
CA PHE A 197 15.87 7.76 4.53
C PHE A 197 15.93 7.38 3.05
N ASP A 198 14.85 7.67 2.33
CA ASP A 198 14.64 7.30 0.93
C ASP A 198 14.14 8.52 0.14
N SER A 199 14.09 8.42 -1.18
CA SER A 199 13.43 9.42 -2.04
C SER A 199 12.51 8.78 -3.06
N GLU A 200 11.48 9.50 -3.49
CA GLU A 200 10.58 9.04 -4.55
C GLU A 200 11.26 8.95 -5.93
N SER A 201 12.40 9.62 -6.07
CA SER A 201 13.22 9.66 -7.29
C SER A 201 14.69 9.71 -6.94
N SER A 202 15.54 9.05 -7.71
CA SER A 202 17.00 9.24 -7.64
C SER A 202 17.48 10.45 -8.44
N VAL A 203 16.58 11.12 -9.17
CA VAL A 203 16.88 12.29 -10.00
C VAL A 203 16.02 13.47 -9.55
N GLY A 204 16.67 14.59 -9.26
CA GLY A 204 16.04 15.88 -9.03
C GLY A 204 16.30 16.87 -10.15
N VAL A 205 15.35 17.79 -10.37
CA VAL A 205 15.43 18.77 -11.47
C VAL A 205 15.76 20.14 -10.91
N ILE A 206 16.87 20.72 -11.36
CA ILE A 206 17.28 22.08 -10.99
C ILE A 206 16.35 23.06 -11.73
N PRO A 207 15.64 23.96 -11.02
CA PRO A 207 14.74 24.93 -11.63
C PRO A 207 15.42 25.78 -12.72
N PRO A 208 14.68 26.34 -13.69
CA PRO A 208 15.30 27.07 -14.78
C PRO A 208 15.94 28.36 -14.25
N LEU A 209 17.11 28.69 -14.81
CA LEU A 209 17.92 29.88 -14.52
C LEU A 209 17.23 31.24 -14.81
N ALA A 210 15.94 31.28 -15.05
CA ALA A 210 15.22 32.51 -15.35
C ALA A 210 15.13 33.38 -14.09
N LEU A 211 16.07 34.31 -13.94
CA LEU A 211 15.98 35.41 -12.97
C LEU A 211 14.58 36.01 -13.06
N PRO A 212 13.78 36.01 -11.98
CA PRO A 212 12.42 36.52 -12.03
C PRO A 212 12.47 37.99 -12.45
N THR A 213 11.93 38.29 -13.64
CA THR A 213 11.60 39.65 -14.05
C THR A 213 10.62 40.24 -13.04
N GLU A 214 10.87 41.46 -12.56
CA GLU A 214 10.16 42.16 -11.47
C GLU A 214 8.69 41.73 -11.30
N GLY A 215 8.43 40.88 -10.31
CA GLY A 215 7.14 40.29 -9.96
C GLY A 215 7.31 39.36 -8.76
N THR A 216 6.21 39.02 -8.06
CA THR A 216 6.24 37.99 -7.01
C THR A 216 6.84 36.71 -7.59
N PRO A 217 7.94 36.17 -7.03
CA PRO A 217 8.57 34.96 -7.56
C PRO A 217 7.52 33.85 -7.61
N GLU A 218 7.35 33.22 -8.78
CA GLU A 218 6.65 31.94 -8.84
C GLU A 218 7.40 30.98 -7.92
N ARG A 219 6.64 30.25 -7.09
CA ARG A 219 7.22 29.30 -6.14
C ARG A 219 8.09 28.32 -6.95
N ALA A 220 9.35 28.17 -6.56
CA ALA A 220 10.23 27.21 -7.19
C ALA A 220 9.56 25.83 -7.17
N THR A 221 9.76 25.01 -8.19
CA THR A 221 9.31 23.61 -8.17
C THR A 221 10.19 22.81 -7.22
N PRO A 222 9.64 21.84 -6.47
CA PRO A 222 10.47 20.99 -5.64
C PRO A 222 11.44 20.20 -6.54
N ILE A 223 12.68 20.10 -6.08
CA ILE A 223 13.72 19.35 -6.77
C ILE A 223 13.61 17.85 -6.49
N LEU A 224 13.06 17.46 -5.33
CA LEU A 224 13.00 16.08 -4.86
C LEU A 224 11.86 15.91 -3.85
N VAL A 225 11.26 14.72 -3.77
CA VAL A 225 10.42 14.32 -2.63
C VAL A 225 11.19 13.29 -1.82
N ALA A 226 11.48 13.60 -0.56
CA ALA A 226 12.28 12.77 0.32
C ALA A 226 11.43 12.19 1.46
N GLN A 227 11.65 10.94 1.82
CA GLN A 227 10.86 10.18 2.79
C GLN A 227 11.74 9.72 3.94
N ASN A 228 11.34 10.06 5.16
CA ASN A 228 12.05 9.74 6.40
C ASN A 228 11.27 8.68 7.14
N LEU A 229 11.98 7.65 7.60
CA LEU A 229 11.42 6.58 8.42
C LEU A 229 11.90 6.77 9.85
N LEU A 230 11.03 7.30 10.71
CA LEU A 230 11.31 7.53 12.12
C LEU A 230 10.53 6.55 13.00
N VAL A 231 11.17 6.01 14.04
CA VAL A 231 10.53 5.12 15.01
C VAL A 231 10.51 5.79 16.36
N PHE A 232 9.32 5.85 16.97
CA PHE A 232 9.11 6.45 18.28
C PHE A 232 9.09 5.38 19.38
N ASN A 233 10.15 5.34 20.18
CA ASN A 233 10.34 4.38 21.26
C ASN A 233 10.04 5.00 22.65
N GLY A 234 9.71 4.16 23.62
CA GLY A 234 9.45 4.56 25.01
C GLY A 234 7.97 4.75 25.36
N ARG A 235 7.07 4.62 24.38
CA ARG A 235 5.61 4.54 24.59
C ARG A 235 5.05 3.23 24.05
N ASP A 236 4.08 2.67 24.74
CA ASP A 236 3.53 1.35 24.42
C ASP A 236 2.81 1.38 23.06
N PRO A 237 3.27 0.61 22.06
CA PRO A 237 2.65 0.59 20.74
C PRO A 237 1.23 0.03 20.70
N TYR A 238 0.80 -0.67 21.76
CA TYR A 238 -0.57 -1.17 21.88
C TYR A 238 -1.54 -0.13 22.43
N GLU A 239 -1.03 0.96 22.99
CA GLU A 239 -1.82 2.08 23.45
C GLU A 239 -1.95 3.09 22.30
N SER A 240 -2.96 2.90 21.45
CA SER A 240 -3.31 3.83 20.36
C SER A 240 -4.57 4.63 20.72
N PRO A 241 -4.69 5.90 20.28
CA PRO A 241 -5.94 6.64 20.37
C PRO A 241 -7.01 5.99 19.49
N ILE A 242 -7.78 5.07 20.06
CA ILE A 242 -8.96 4.53 19.40
C ILE A 242 -10.10 5.52 19.61
N ASP A 243 -10.51 6.17 18.52
CA ASP A 243 -11.73 6.96 18.53
C ASP A 243 -12.92 6.04 18.83
N ALA A 244 -13.55 6.26 19.98
CA ALA A 244 -14.69 5.47 20.44
C ALA A 244 -15.85 5.49 19.45
N ASP A 245 -15.98 6.54 18.64
CA ASP A 245 -17.02 6.67 17.61
C ASP A 245 -16.75 5.76 16.39
N THR A 246 -15.51 5.27 16.23
CA THR A 246 -15.15 4.30 15.18
C THR A 246 -15.42 2.85 15.58
N ILE A 247 -15.70 2.58 16.86
CA ILE A 247 -15.99 1.22 17.34
C ILE A 247 -17.35 0.77 16.77
N PRO A 248 -17.42 -0.36 16.05
CA PRO A 248 -18.68 -0.85 15.50
C PRO A 248 -19.78 -1.00 16.55
N ALA A 249 -20.99 -0.56 16.22
CA ALA A 249 -22.13 -0.59 17.15
C ALA A 249 -22.44 -2.02 17.65
N GLU A 250 -22.15 -3.05 16.86
CA GLU A 250 -22.29 -4.44 17.25
C GLU A 250 -21.31 -4.85 18.35
N LEU A 251 -20.07 -4.34 18.30
CA LEU A 251 -19.04 -4.58 19.33
C LEU A 251 -19.42 -3.87 20.63
N LEU A 252 -19.85 -2.61 20.56
CA LEU A 252 -20.37 -1.87 21.73
C LEU A 252 -21.62 -2.53 22.32
N ALA A 253 -22.49 -3.12 21.49
CA ALA A 253 -23.66 -3.85 22.00
C ALA A 253 -23.28 -5.18 22.68
N ALA A 254 -22.24 -5.85 22.19
CA ALA A 254 -21.75 -7.12 22.75
C ALA A 254 -20.89 -6.92 24.00
N ASN A 255 -20.06 -5.87 24.02
CA ASN A 255 -19.25 -5.43 25.14
C ASN A 255 -19.38 -3.91 25.32
N PRO A 256 -20.33 -3.43 26.14
CA PRO A 256 -20.55 -2.00 26.36
C PRO A 256 -19.36 -1.26 26.99
N ASP A 257 -18.49 -1.99 27.68
CA ASP A 257 -17.34 -1.43 28.37
C ASP A 257 -16.08 -1.41 27.48
N ILE A 258 -16.15 -1.94 26.25
CA ILE A 258 -15.00 -2.05 25.34
C ILE A 258 -14.33 -0.70 25.06
N ALA A 259 -15.10 0.38 24.96
CA ALA A 259 -14.55 1.72 24.75
C ALA A 259 -13.71 2.20 25.95
N GLU A 260 -14.02 1.76 27.17
CA GLU A 260 -13.24 2.06 28.36
C GLU A 260 -12.06 1.09 28.51
N GLU A 261 -12.25 -0.18 28.18
CA GLU A 261 -11.18 -1.20 28.15
C GLU A 261 -10.06 -0.82 27.17
N LEU A 262 -10.42 -0.31 25.99
CA LEU A 262 -9.51 0.16 24.96
C LEU A 262 -8.75 1.44 25.33
N ARG A 263 -9.13 2.12 26.42
CA ARG A 263 -8.35 3.25 26.97
C ARG A 263 -7.23 2.79 27.90
N PHE A 264 -7.16 1.48 28.22
CA PHE A 264 -6.15 0.91 29.10
C PHE A 264 -6.03 1.64 30.45
N GLY A 265 -7.17 2.12 30.98
CA GLY A 265 -7.25 2.85 32.25
C GLY A 265 -6.78 4.31 32.20
N ARG A 266 -6.53 4.87 31.01
CA ARG A 266 -6.19 6.29 30.81
C ARG A 266 -7.45 7.15 30.72
N SER A 267 -7.35 8.39 31.17
CA SER A 267 -8.44 9.37 30.96
C SER A 267 -8.53 9.77 29.47
N PRO A 268 -9.70 10.23 28.97
CA PRO A 268 -9.85 10.70 27.60
C PRO A 268 -8.76 11.70 27.17
N ASP A 269 -8.47 12.70 28.01
CA ASP A 269 -7.43 13.72 27.75
C ASP A 269 -6.02 13.10 27.62
N GLN A 270 -5.74 11.95 28.23
CA GLN A 270 -4.45 11.28 28.12
C GLN A 270 -4.36 10.45 26.84
N VAL A 271 -5.49 9.91 26.37
CA VAL A 271 -5.58 9.11 25.15
C VAL A 271 -5.34 10.00 23.93
N GLU A 272 -5.93 11.20 23.92
CA GLU A 272 -5.72 12.18 22.83
C GLU A 272 -4.25 12.60 22.67
N THR A 273 -3.45 12.51 23.73
CA THR A 273 -2.02 12.91 23.73
C THR A 273 -1.05 11.72 23.60
N LEU A 274 -1.55 10.51 23.27
CA LEU A 274 -0.72 9.30 23.21
C LEU A 274 0.33 9.33 22.10
N ASP A 275 0.01 10.00 21.00
CA ASP A 275 0.91 10.15 19.85
C ASP A 275 1.73 11.44 19.93
N ASP A 276 1.38 12.36 20.84
CA ASP A 276 2.10 13.62 21.05
C ASP A 276 3.53 13.37 21.54
N LEU A 277 4.50 13.96 20.86
CA LEU A 277 5.87 14.03 21.34
C LEU A 277 5.96 14.91 22.59
N PRO A 278 6.86 14.61 23.56
CA PRO A 278 7.03 15.44 24.75
C PRO A 278 7.46 16.89 24.46
N GLY A 279 7.96 17.13 23.25
CA GLY A 279 8.26 18.43 22.68
C GLY A 279 8.49 18.29 21.18
N PRO A 280 8.76 19.39 20.47
CA PRO A 280 9.03 19.36 19.04
C PRO A 280 10.23 18.46 18.67
N LEU A 281 10.06 17.71 17.58
CA LEU A 281 11.15 17.12 16.81
C LEU A 281 11.33 17.94 15.55
N HIS A 282 12.56 18.31 15.25
CA HIS A 282 12.87 19.14 14.11
C HIS A 282 13.69 18.39 13.07
N LEU A 283 13.25 18.39 11.81
CA LEU A 283 13.91 17.77 10.67
C LEU A 283 14.52 18.83 9.75
N ARG A 284 15.78 18.61 9.33
CA ARG A 284 16.49 19.47 8.39
C ARG A 284 17.08 18.64 7.26
N TYR A 285 17.13 19.24 6.08
CA TYR A 285 17.78 18.64 4.91
C TYR A 285 18.91 19.52 4.44
N GLU A 286 20.01 18.87 4.09
CA GLU A 286 21.19 19.49 3.54
C GLU A 286 21.64 18.72 2.31
N ILE A 287 22.38 19.38 1.43
CA ILE A 287 22.93 18.81 0.22
C ILE A 287 24.40 19.14 0.11
N THR A 288 25.17 18.23 -0.48
CA THR A 288 26.55 18.44 -0.91
C THR A 288 26.75 17.82 -2.30
N ALA A 289 27.62 18.38 -3.11
CA ALA A 289 28.13 17.65 -4.27
C ALA A 289 28.90 16.40 -3.80
N ALA A 290 28.74 15.28 -4.49
CA ALA A 290 29.40 14.02 -4.14
C ALA A 290 30.93 14.11 -4.23
N ALA A 291 31.44 14.95 -5.14
CA ALA A 291 32.87 15.22 -5.28
C ALA A 291 33.45 16.10 -4.16
N ASP A 292 32.64 16.97 -3.56
CA ASP A 292 33.02 17.86 -2.45
C ASP A 292 32.97 17.07 -1.13
N GLY A 293 31.79 16.57 -0.76
CA GLY A 293 31.55 15.79 0.46
C GLY A 293 31.78 16.53 1.79
N GLU A 294 32.41 17.71 1.79
CA GLU A 294 32.73 18.50 2.98
C GLU A 294 31.73 19.63 3.23
N THR A 295 31.26 20.29 2.17
CA THR A 295 30.36 21.45 2.28
C THR A 295 28.89 21.04 2.26
N TRP A 296 28.21 21.10 3.40
CA TRP A 296 26.77 20.86 3.49
C TRP A 296 26.00 22.18 3.48
N LEU A 297 25.09 22.34 2.52
CA LEU A 297 24.24 23.53 2.39
C LEU A 297 22.76 23.17 2.58
N PRO A 298 21.95 24.02 3.22
CA PRO A 298 20.57 23.70 3.54
C PRO A 298 19.68 23.65 2.30
N LEU A 299 18.71 22.73 2.31
CA LEU A 299 17.60 22.68 1.36
C LEU A 299 16.33 23.23 2.02
N GLY A 300 15.49 23.92 1.25
CA GLY A 300 14.17 24.35 1.71
C GLY A 300 13.18 23.20 1.74
N ILE A 301 12.22 23.23 2.67
CA ILE A 301 11.17 22.21 2.86
C ILE A 301 9.82 22.82 2.57
N GLY A 302 9.01 22.17 1.72
CA GLY A 302 7.64 22.60 1.45
C GLY A 302 6.70 22.29 2.60
N GLU A 303 6.12 23.33 3.20
CA GLU A 303 5.09 23.19 4.23
C GLU A 303 3.89 24.08 3.88
N GLY A 304 2.82 23.44 3.39
CA GLY A 304 1.64 24.15 2.85
C GLY A 304 2.03 25.08 1.70
N ASP A 305 1.78 26.38 1.88
CA ASP A 305 2.07 27.43 0.88
C ASP A 305 3.46 28.07 1.01
N ALA A 306 4.29 27.65 1.98
CA ALA A 306 5.60 28.23 2.26
C ALA A 306 6.76 27.22 2.14
N THR A 307 7.98 27.73 2.00
CA THR A 307 9.20 26.96 2.24
C THR A 307 9.76 27.31 3.62
N VAL A 308 10.20 26.30 4.37
CA VAL A 308 10.80 26.43 5.70
C VAL A 308 12.18 25.75 5.73
N ASP A 309 13.08 26.21 6.59
CA ASP A 309 14.41 25.60 6.74
C ASP A 309 14.37 24.29 7.54
N GLU A 310 13.28 24.07 8.28
CA GLU A 310 13.16 23.01 9.27
C GLU A 310 11.68 22.61 9.42
N ALA A 311 11.40 21.32 9.26
CA ALA A 311 10.06 20.78 9.48
C ALA A 311 9.90 20.39 10.95
N VAL A 312 8.78 20.79 11.55
CA VAL A 312 8.51 20.57 12.97
C VAL A 312 7.44 19.49 13.13
N LEU A 313 7.85 18.35 13.67
CA LEU A 313 6.96 17.25 14.01
C LEU A 313 6.60 17.32 15.50
N THR A 314 5.32 17.14 15.79
CA THR A 314 4.79 17.13 17.15
C THR A 314 4.10 15.83 17.51
N GLU A 315 3.87 14.94 16.55
CA GLU A 315 3.14 13.68 16.71
C GLU A 315 3.87 12.57 15.94
N LEU A 316 4.01 11.40 16.56
CA LEU A 316 4.49 10.16 15.93
C LEU A 316 3.79 8.97 16.57
N LEU A 317 3.45 7.96 15.77
CA LEU A 317 2.87 6.71 16.27
C LEU A 317 3.94 5.87 17.00
N PRO A 318 3.71 5.45 18.25
CA PRO A 318 4.66 4.65 19.01
C PRO A 318 4.94 3.27 18.39
N GLY A 319 6.19 2.83 18.46
CA GLY A 319 6.69 1.50 18.07
C GLY A 319 6.48 1.09 16.61
N THR A 320 5.86 1.93 15.79
CA THR A 320 5.70 1.72 14.35
C THR A 320 6.61 2.66 13.57
N PRO A 321 7.08 2.25 12.38
CA PRO A 321 7.78 3.15 11.48
C PRO A 321 6.83 4.24 10.96
N ASN A 322 7.17 5.50 11.24
CA ASN A 322 6.45 6.67 10.75
C ASN A 322 7.13 7.15 9.47
N VAL A 323 6.40 7.12 8.35
CA VAL A 323 6.88 7.61 7.05
C VAL A 323 6.50 9.08 6.90
N ILE A 324 7.50 9.97 6.87
CA ILE A 324 7.32 11.42 6.72
C ILE A 324 7.92 11.86 5.38
N ALA A 325 7.06 12.28 4.47
CA ALA A 325 7.43 12.76 3.15
C ALA A 325 7.49 14.29 3.10
N HIS A 326 8.55 14.85 2.51
CA HIS A 326 8.73 16.28 2.33
C HIS A 326 9.17 16.61 0.91
N ASP A 327 8.58 17.68 0.36
CA ASP A 327 9.03 18.32 -0.87
C ASP A 327 10.27 19.16 -0.56
N LEU A 328 11.39 18.89 -1.22
CA LEU A 328 12.65 19.60 -1.03
C LEU A 328 12.89 20.59 -2.16
N TYR A 329 13.36 21.79 -1.82
CA TYR A 329 13.58 22.91 -2.73
C TYR A 329 15.05 23.34 -2.68
N LEU A 330 15.60 23.60 -3.86
CA LEU A 330 16.94 24.15 -4.00
C LEU A 330 16.83 25.68 -3.97
N GLU A 331 17.13 26.28 -2.81
CA GLU A 331 17.01 27.72 -2.58
C GLU A 331 18.26 28.26 -1.85
N GLY A 332 18.40 29.59 -1.81
CA GLY A 332 19.46 30.27 -1.07
C GLY A 332 20.87 29.80 -1.44
N ALA A 333 21.69 29.51 -0.42
CA ALA A 333 23.10 29.16 -0.60
C ALA A 333 23.31 27.87 -1.41
N ALA A 334 22.43 26.87 -1.25
CA ALA A 334 22.53 25.63 -2.02
C ALA A 334 22.27 25.87 -3.51
N TYR A 335 21.28 26.71 -3.83
CA TYR A 335 21.03 27.14 -5.20
C TYR A 335 22.22 27.93 -5.77
N ASP A 336 22.72 28.92 -5.03
CA ASP A 336 23.88 29.72 -5.45
C ASP A 336 25.11 28.85 -5.74
N ALA A 337 25.36 27.82 -4.92
CA ALA A 337 26.48 26.89 -5.08
C ALA A 337 26.38 26.01 -6.33
N VAL A 338 25.17 25.51 -6.65
CA VAL A 338 24.90 24.75 -7.90
C VAL A 338 25.13 25.62 -9.14
N LEU A 339 25.02 26.94 -9.01
CA LEU A 339 25.25 27.87 -10.12
C LEU A 339 26.67 28.43 -10.21
N ASP A 340 27.53 28.16 -9.23
CA ASP A 340 28.89 28.71 -9.17
C ASP A 340 29.92 27.74 -9.81
N PRO A 341 30.61 28.14 -10.91
CA PRO A 341 31.73 27.39 -11.52
C PRO A 341 32.84 27.00 -10.56
N GLU A 342 33.03 27.74 -9.47
CA GLU A 342 34.07 27.48 -8.48
C GLU A 342 33.59 26.55 -7.35
N GLN A 343 32.28 26.25 -7.28
CA GLN A 343 31.69 25.40 -6.24
C GLN A 343 31.10 24.11 -6.81
N TRP A 344 29.85 24.08 -7.30
CA TRP A 344 29.18 22.85 -7.74
C TRP A 344 28.61 22.91 -9.16
N LEU A 345 28.86 23.97 -9.93
CA LEU A 345 28.36 24.03 -11.31
C LEU A 345 28.99 22.93 -12.18
N GLY A 346 28.14 22.16 -12.85
CA GLY A 346 28.54 21.03 -13.69
C GLY A 346 28.70 19.71 -12.93
N GLU A 347 28.51 19.72 -11.61
CA GLU A 347 28.32 18.49 -10.85
C GLU A 347 26.91 17.96 -11.10
N GLU A 348 26.79 16.65 -11.35
CA GLU A 348 25.50 15.98 -11.52
C GLU A 348 25.17 15.10 -10.32
N ALA A 349 26.18 14.61 -9.60
CA ALA A 349 26.01 13.71 -8.46
C ALA A 349 26.08 14.48 -7.13
N PHE A 350 25.03 14.33 -6.33
CA PHE A 350 24.87 14.96 -5.04
C PHE A 350 24.51 13.94 -3.98
N VAL A 351 24.76 14.29 -2.72
CA VAL A 351 24.31 13.55 -1.56
C VAL A 351 23.39 14.45 -0.77
N VAL A 352 22.15 14.01 -0.55
CA VAL A 352 21.21 14.68 0.35
C VAL A 352 21.31 14.01 1.71
N ARG A 353 21.39 14.82 2.76
CA ARG A 353 21.38 14.37 4.15
C ARG A 353 20.13 14.90 4.84
N SER A 354 19.41 14.03 5.51
CA SER A 354 18.40 14.40 6.48
C SER A 354 18.98 14.23 7.88
N CYS A 355 18.76 15.21 8.75
CA CYS A 355 19.13 15.15 10.15
C CYS A 355 17.95 15.59 11.02
N PHE A 356 17.80 15.00 12.21
CA PHE A 356 16.80 15.46 13.17
C PHE A 356 17.41 15.91 14.50
N THR A 357 16.71 16.81 15.18
CA THR A 357 16.98 17.22 16.56
C THR A 357 15.70 17.20 17.38
N THR A 358 15.80 17.13 18.71
CA THR A 358 14.64 17.06 19.60
C THR A 358 14.75 18.10 20.71
N ASP A 359 13.63 18.74 21.04
CA ASP A 359 13.52 19.68 22.18
C ASP A 359 13.20 18.96 23.50
N PHE A 360 13.22 17.63 23.49
CA PHE A 360 13.01 16.77 24.64
C PHE A 360 14.20 15.84 24.87
N PRO A 361 14.45 15.43 26.13
CA PRO A 361 15.50 14.48 26.44
C PRO A 361 15.15 13.09 25.91
N GLN A 362 16.14 12.42 25.32
CA GLN A 362 16.01 11.04 24.88
C GLN A 362 16.66 10.08 25.88
N PHE A 363 16.08 8.90 26.11
CA PHE A 363 16.65 7.93 27.07
C PHE A 363 17.91 7.25 26.52
N ARG A 364 18.07 7.16 25.18
CA ARG A 364 19.37 6.91 24.55
C ARG A 364 19.92 8.23 24.03
N ALA A 365 21.04 8.68 24.59
CA ALA A 365 21.78 9.78 23.99
C ALA A 365 22.41 9.29 22.68
N LEU A 366 21.74 9.50 21.55
CA LEU A 366 22.31 9.22 20.24
C LEU A 366 23.47 10.18 19.96
N ALA A 367 24.60 9.62 19.52
CA ALA A 367 25.65 10.42 18.90
C ALA A 367 25.07 11.18 17.69
N ASP A 368 25.60 12.37 17.40
CA ASP A 368 25.02 13.22 16.36
C ASP A 368 25.03 12.55 14.97
N GLU A 369 26.00 11.67 14.70
CA GLU A 369 26.08 10.87 13.47
C GLU A 369 24.89 9.91 13.30
N ALA A 370 24.33 9.37 14.39
CA ALA A 370 23.19 8.45 14.34
C ALA A 370 21.85 9.17 14.08
N LYS A 371 21.83 10.51 14.15
CA LYS A 371 20.65 11.34 13.88
C LYS A 371 20.56 11.80 12.43
N CYS A 372 21.50 11.40 11.59
CA CYS A 372 21.56 11.79 10.19
C CYS A 372 21.61 10.56 9.28
N ARG A 373 20.93 10.65 8.14
CA ARG A 373 20.95 9.65 7.06
C ARG A 373 21.14 10.33 5.73
N THR A 374 21.78 9.65 4.79
CA THR A 374 22.12 10.18 3.48
C THR A 374 21.54 9.33 2.36
N ILE A 375 21.21 9.97 1.25
CA ILE A 375 20.86 9.34 -0.02
C ILE A 375 21.63 10.01 -1.16
N ASP A 376 22.00 9.22 -2.16
CA ASP A 376 22.62 9.71 -3.38
C ASP A 376 21.55 10.15 -4.37
N VAL A 377 21.71 11.33 -4.97
CA VAL A 377 20.76 11.89 -5.95
C VAL A 377 21.51 12.52 -7.12
N LEU A 378 20.89 12.49 -8.29
CA LEU A 378 21.39 13.19 -9.47
C LEU A 378 20.59 14.49 -9.66
N LEU A 379 21.26 15.64 -9.74
CA LEU A 379 20.60 16.90 -10.07
C LEU A 379 20.87 17.28 -11.52
N VAL A 380 19.81 17.51 -12.30
CA VAL A 380 19.90 17.85 -13.72
C VAL A 380 19.25 19.22 -14.02
N PRO A 381 19.87 20.09 -14.83
CA PRO A 381 19.26 21.37 -15.23
C PRO A 381 17.96 21.19 -16.01
N GLN A 382 16.96 22.06 -15.78
CA GLN A 382 15.68 22.08 -16.51
C GLN A 382 15.78 22.47 -18.01
N GLY A 383 16.90 22.21 -18.67
CA GLY A 383 17.12 22.52 -20.09
C GLY A 383 18.28 21.76 -20.72
N ASP A 384 19.20 21.24 -19.91
CA ASP A 384 20.35 20.43 -20.34
C ASP A 384 20.10 18.94 -20.11
N VAL A 385 18.90 18.45 -20.43
CA VAL A 385 18.73 17.01 -20.67
C VAL A 385 19.34 16.66 -22.04
N GLU A 386 20.59 17.06 -22.28
CA GLU A 386 21.48 16.40 -23.24
C GLU A 386 21.94 15.11 -22.58
N SER A 387 21.07 14.09 -22.57
CA SER A 387 21.25 12.91 -21.72
C SER A 387 22.57 12.16 -21.98
N GLY A 388 23.52 12.32 -21.05
CA GLY A 388 24.47 11.23 -20.72
C GLY A 388 23.77 10.07 -20.01
N ALA A 389 22.54 10.25 -19.53
CA ALA A 389 21.68 9.17 -19.06
C ALA A 389 21.18 8.36 -20.26
N THR A 390 21.73 7.17 -20.46
CA THR A 390 21.33 6.26 -21.54
C THR A 390 19.91 5.69 -21.37
N SER A 391 19.25 5.96 -20.23
CA SER A 391 17.89 5.56 -19.90
C SER A 391 17.27 6.41 -18.76
N PHE A 392 15.96 6.64 -18.84
CA PHE A 392 15.11 7.28 -17.82
C PHE A 392 14.09 6.26 -17.31
N GLY A 393 14.06 6.01 -16.00
CA GLY A 393 13.10 5.11 -15.35
C GLY A 393 11.94 5.86 -14.68
N PHE A 394 10.72 5.34 -14.83
CA PHE A 394 9.51 5.77 -14.12
C PHE A 394 8.89 4.56 -13.41
N ASP A 395 9.62 4.03 -12.43
CA ASP A 395 9.18 2.90 -11.64
C ASP A 395 8.25 3.37 -10.51
N ARG A 396 7.14 2.65 -10.31
CA ARG A 396 6.20 2.90 -9.21
C ARG A 396 5.62 1.60 -8.70
N GLU A 397 5.45 1.53 -7.39
CA GLU A 397 4.73 0.45 -6.73
C GLU A 397 3.68 1.05 -5.77
N SER A 398 2.50 0.47 -5.77
CA SER A 398 1.39 0.82 -4.89
C SER A 398 0.81 -0.45 -4.30
N ASN A 399 0.77 -0.52 -2.98
CA ASN A 399 0.17 -1.61 -2.23
C ASN A 399 -1.02 -1.07 -1.43
N SER A 400 -2.14 -1.78 -1.46
CA SER A 400 -3.29 -1.47 -0.60
C SER A 400 -3.84 -2.74 0.01
N SER A 401 -4.39 -2.62 1.23
CA SER A 401 -5.02 -3.74 1.90
C SER A 401 -6.31 -3.33 2.60
N HIS A 402 -7.33 -4.18 2.47
CA HIS A 402 -8.66 -3.99 3.02
C HIS A 402 -9.16 -5.28 3.66
N GLY A 403 -9.56 -5.22 4.93
CA GLY A 403 -10.14 -6.37 5.64
C GLY A 403 -9.61 -6.47 7.07
N ASN A 404 -9.81 -7.64 7.69
CA ASN A 404 -9.36 -7.93 9.05
C ASN A 404 -8.58 -9.24 9.09
N SER A 405 -8.23 -9.70 10.30
CA SER A 405 -7.47 -10.95 10.50
C SER A 405 -8.16 -12.21 9.96
N ARG A 406 -9.50 -12.21 9.76
CA ARG A 406 -10.23 -13.38 9.25
C ARG A 406 -10.33 -13.42 7.74
N ILE A 407 -10.48 -12.26 7.09
CA ILE A 407 -10.47 -12.14 5.63
C ILE A 407 -9.89 -10.77 5.28
N LYS A 408 -8.81 -10.76 4.51
CA LYS A 408 -8.04 -9.61 4.07
C LYS A 408 -7.85 -9.67 2.56
N LEU A 409 -8.23 -8.60 1.87
CA LEU A 409 -7.94 -8.38 0.46
C LEU A 409 -6.66 -7.53 0.37
N GLU A 410 -5.69 -7.97 -0.41
CA GLU A 410 -4.46 -7.25 -0.71
C GLU A 410 -4.42 -6.99 -2.21
N SER A 411 -4.11 -5.75 -2.60
CA SER A 411 -3.84 -5.41 -3.99
C SER A 411 -2.46 -4.79 -4.11
N ARG A 412 -1.73 -5.21 -5.14
CA ARG A 412 -0.42 -4.68 -5.52
C ARG A 412 -0.49 -4.23 -6.97
N PHE A 413 0.00 -3.04 -7.24
CA PHE A 413 0.16 -2.50 -8.57
C PHE A 413 1.59 -2.01 -8.71
N ALA A 414 2.32 -2.54 -9.69
CA ALA A 414 3.68 -2.15 -9.98
C ALA A 414 3.79 -1.78 -11.47
N THR A 415 4.45 -0.68 -11.76
CA THR A 415 4.78 -0.25 -13.12
C THR A 415 6.24 0.06 -13.17
N SER A 416 6.96 -0.50 -14.14
CA SER A 416 8.34 -0.19 -14.43
C SER A 416 8.42 0.29 -15.88
N ASN A 417 8.69 1.58 -16.08
CA ASN A 417 8.79 2.15 -17.42
C ASN A 417 10.18 2.68 -17.61
N HIS A 418 10.82 2.36 -18.73
CA HIS A 418 12.16 2.85 -19.06
C HIS A 418 12.14 3.46 -20.46
N VAL A 419 12.73 4.64 -20.62
CA VAL A 419 12.90 5.30 -21.92
C VAL A 419 14.40 5.55 -22.11
N GLY A 420 15.01 4.88 -23.07
CA GLY A 420 16.45 4.95 -23.33
C GLY A 420 16.81 4.99 -24.81
N LEU A 421 18.12 5.04 -25.08
CA LEU A 421 18.67 5.00 -26.45
C LEU A 421 18.48 3.63 -27.13
N ASP A 422 18.12 2.61 -26.37
CA ASP A 422 17.75 1.29 -26.82
C ASP A 422 16.26 1.16 -27.15
N GLY A 423 15.38 1.98 -26.56
CA GLY A 423 13.95 1.94 -26.82
C GLY A 423 13.06 2.47 -25.70
N VAL A 424 11.77 2.16 -25.83
CA VAL A 424 10.78 2.34 -24.75
C VAL A 424 10.40 0.97 -24.22
N PHE A 425 10.62 0.75 -22.94
CA PHE A 425 10.19 -0.44 -22.21
C PHE A 425 9.12 -0.05 -21.18
N SER A 426 8.08 -0.87 -21.05
CA SER A 426 7.06 -0.73 -20.01
C SER A 426 6.70 -2.11 -19.51
N ASN A 427 6.72 -2.31 -18.20
CA ASN A 427 6.27 -3.52 -17.55
C ASN A 427 5.30 -3.14 -16.44
N THR A 428 4.04 -3.55 -16.58
CA THR A 428 3.00 -3.31 -15.58
C THR A 428 2.53 -4.63 -15.03
N GLU A 429 2.45 -4.72 -13.71
CA GLU A 429 1.93 -5.86 -12.97
C GLU A 429 0.84 -5.39 -12.01
N ALA A 430 -0.29 -6.09 -12.02
CA ALA A 430 -1.37 -5.92 -11.06
C ALA A 430 -1.69 -7.27 -10.41
N ASN A 431 -1.71 -7.33 -9.08
CA ASN A 431 -2.05 -8.51 -8.31
C ASN A 431 -3.17 -8.20 -7.31
N LEU A 432 -4.14 -9.09 -7.20
CA LEU A 432 -5.20 -9.06 -6.21
C LEU A 432 -5.25 -10.40 -5.49
N THR A 433 -4.95 -10.38 -4.20
CA THR A 433 -4.84 -11.57 -3.35
C THR A 433 -5.87 -11.50 -2.23
N VAL A 434 -6.62 -12.58 -2.02
CA VAL A 434 -7.44 -12.76 -0.81
C VAL A 434 -6.68 -13.67 0.15
N LYS A 435 -6.42 -13.16 1.34
CA LYS A 435 -5.95 -13.90 2.49
C LYS A 435 -7.11 -14.08 3.46
N GLY A 436 -7.17 -15.20 4.15
CA GLY A 436 -8.16 -15.39 5.20
C GLY A 436 -7.85 -16.56 6.11
N ASP A 437 -8.52 -16.59 7.25
CA ASP A 437 -8.42 -17.62 8.26
C ASP A 437 -9.84 -18.01 8.71
N ILE A 438 -10.34 -19.10 8.14
CA ILE A 438 -11.63 -19.71 8.49
C ILE A 438 -11.36 -21.17 8.88
N GLY A 439 -10.69 -21.36 10.00
CA GLY A 439 -10.32 -22.67 10.54
C GLY A 439 -9.05 -23.28 9.91
N LYS A 440 -8.66 -22.82 8.72
CA LYS A 440 -7.32 -22.96 8.12
C LYS A 440 -7.02 -21.65 7.38
N SER A 441 -5.76 -21.22 7.44
CA SER A 441 -5.30 -20.07 6.66
C SER A 441 -5.36 -20.40 5.16
N PHE A 442 -5.74 -19.42 4.35
CA PHE A 442 -5.71 -19.55 2.90
C PHE A 442 -5.24 -18.24 2.28
N THR A 443 -4.37 -18.36 1.28
CA THR A 443 -3.98 -17.27 0.38
C THR A 443 -4.38 -17.68 -1.02
N LEU A 444 -5.17 -16.84 -1.68
CA LEU A 444 -5.68 -17.08 -3.01
C LEU A 444 -5.44 -15.83 -3.85
N ASP A 445 -4.50 -15.90 -4.79
CA ASP A 445 -4.40 -14.89 -5.84
C ASP A 445 -5.65 -15.01 -6.71
N LEU A 446 -6.55 -14.04 -6.55
CA LEU A 446 -7.77 -13.97 -7.34
C LEU A 446 -7.39 -13.69 -8.79
N VAL A 447 -6.52 -12.70 -8.99
CA VAL A 447 -6.09 -12.22 -10.30
C VAL A 447 -4.67 -11.69 -10.21
N ARG A 448 -3.81 -12.14 -11.12
CA ARG A 448 -2.52 -11.51 -11.42
C ARG A 448 -2.46 -11.23 -12.91
N ALA A 449 -2.34 -9.97 -13.28
CA ALA A 449 -2.20 -9.52 -14.65
C ALA A 449 -0.81 -8.90 -14.83
N ASN A 450 -0.15 -9.22 -15.93
CA ASN A 450 1.10 -8.59 -16.33
C ASN A 450 1.00 -8.14 -17.78
N ALA A 451 1.58 -6.98 -18.08
CA ALA A 451 1.67 -6.42 -19.42
C ALA A 451 3.05 -5.82 -19.61
N THR A 452 3.84 -6.41 -20.50
CA THR A 452 5.15 -5.94 -20.90
C THR A 452 5.09 -5.46 -22.35
N LEU A 453 5.55 -4.25 -22.58
CA LEU A 453 5.73 -3.64 -23.89
C LEU A 453 7.21 -3.31 -24.05
N ASP A 454 7.80 -3.75 -25.16
CA ASP A 454 9.16 -3.39 -25.53
C ASP A 454 9.17 -2.86 -26.96
N ALA A 455 9.54 -1.60 -27.12
CA ALA A 455 9.60 -0.90 -28.38
C ALA A 455 11.04 -0.39 -28.60
N PRO A 456 11.98 -1.26 -29.01
CA PRO A 456 13.33 -0.85 -29.29
C PRO A 456 13.37 0.14 -30.47
N LEU A 457 14.31 1.08 -30.44
CA LEU A 457 14.52 2.04 -31.54
C LEU A 457 14.93 1.34 -32.84
N LEU A 458 15.61 0.20 -32.72
CA LEU A 458 16.02 -0.67 -33.83
C LEU A 458 15.65 -2.12 -33.48
N GLY A 459 14.69 -2.70 -34.21
CA GLY A 459 14.29 -4.08 -34.01
C GLY A 459 12.79 -4.29 -34.13
N ASP A 460 12.34 -5.50 -33.82
CA ASP A 460 10.93 -5.83 -33.72
C ASP A 460 10.40 -5.40 -32.34
N ARG A 461 9.19 -4.83 -32.32
CA ARG A 461 8.52 -4.44 -31.09
C ARG A 461 7.85 -5.66 -30.50
N SER A 462 7.93 -5.84 -29.19
CA SER A 462 7.28 -6.95 -28.51
C SER A 462 6.19 -6.47 -27.56
N VAL A 463 5.12 -7.26 -27.48
CA VAL A 463 4.13 -7.18 -26.43
C VAL A 463 4.02 -8.55 -25.79
N ASP A 464 3.96 -8.60 -24.46
CA ASP A 464 3.66 -9.78 -23.67
C ASP A 464 2.58 -9.42 -22.65
N VAL A 465 1.44 -10.09 -22.70
CA VAL A 465 0.33 -9.91 -21.77
C VAL A 465 -0.01 -11.26 -21.17
N GLY A 466 0.01 -11.36 -19.85
CA GLY A 466 -0.38 -12.55 -19.13
C GLY A 466 -1.48 -12.28 -18.12
N LEU A 467 -2.30 -13.31 -17.89
CA LEU A 467 -3.28 -13.34 -16.82
C LEU A 467 -3.30 -14.70 -16.14
N ARG A 468 -3.17 -14.65 -14.83
CA ARG A 468 -3.34 -15.78 -13.92
C ARG A 468 -4.55 -15.54 -13.03
N ILE A 469 -5.41 -16.55 -12.91
CA ILE A 469 -6.59 -16.52 -12.03
C ILE A 469 -6.55 -17.76 -11.16
N PHE A 470 -6.70 -17.60 -9.85
CA PHE A 470 -6.66 -18.71 -8.89
C PHE A 470 -5.38 -19.55 -9.02
N ASN A 471 -4.23 -18.89 -9.21
CA ASN A 471 -2.92 -19.49 -9.45
C ASN A 471 -2.76 -20.28 -10.77
N ASP A 472 -3.79 -20.34 -11.62
CA ASP A 472 -3.71 -20.98 -12.94
C ASP A 472 -3.48 -19.91 -14.02
N ASP A 473 -2.46 -20.09 -14.87
CA ASP A 473 -2.29 -19.26 -16.07
C ASP A 473 -3.46 -19.53 -17.02
N VAL A 474 -4.32 -18.53 -17.21
CA VAL A 474 -5.51 -18.65 -18.05
C VAL A 474 -5.32 -18.02 -19.42
N PHE A 475 -4.41 -17.05 -19.53
CA PHE A 475 -4.11 -16.34 -20.75
C PHE A 475 -2.65 -15.91 -20.77
N SER A 476 -2.02 -16.06 -21.93
CA SER A 476 -0.71 -15.52 -22.24
C SER A 476 -0.69 -15.19 -23.73
N PHE A 477 -0.38 -13.95 -24.06
CA PHE A 477 -0.24 -13.48 -25.42
C PHE A 477 1.12 -12.81 -25.55
N ALA A 478 1.95 -13.31 -26.45
CA ALA A 478 3.23 -12.70 -26.78
C ALA A 478 3.36 -12.59 -28.30
N GLU A 479 3.59 -11.38 -28.80
CA GLU A 479 3.80 -11.11 -30.22
C GLU A 479 4.98 -10.16 -30.44
N GLN A 480 5.73 -10.38 -31.53
CA GLN A 480 6.80 -9.51 -31.99
C GLN A 480 6.54 -9.08 -33.44
N ALA A 481 6.41 -7.77 -33.70
CA ALA A 481 6.16 -7.24 -35.05
C ALA A 481 6.67 -5.79 -35.24
N SER A 482 6.82 -5.39 -36.51
CA SER A 482 7.26 -4.03 -36.91
C SER A 482 6.14 -2.97 -36.87
N GLY A 483 4.90 -3.38 -36.66
CA GLY A 483 3.72 -2.52 -36.44
C GLY A 483 2.63 -3.36 -35.79
N LEU A 484 2.10 -2.88 -34.66
CA LEU A 484 1.26 -3.70 -33.78
C LEU A 484 -0.11 -3.02 -33.59
N THR A 485 -1.17 -3.72 -33.95
CA THR A 485 -2.54 -3.39 -33.53
C THR A 485 -3.16 -4.70 -33.08
N VAL A 486 -3.27 -4.89 -31.77
CA VAL A 486 -3.80 -6.11 -31.16
C VAL A 486 -5.10 -5.74 -30.47
N SER A 487 -6.17 -6.44 -30.81
CA SER A 487 -7.45 -6.37 -30.11
C SER A 487 -7.86 -7.80 -29.85
N GLU A 488 -7.70 -8.24 -28.62
CA GLU A 488 -8.19 -9.54 -28.16
C GLU A 488 -9.18 -9.31 -27.01
N ASP A 489 -10.40 -9.81 -27.21
CA ASP A 489 -11.43 -9.92 -26.18
C ASP A 489 -11.52 -11.40 -25.80
N VAL A 490 -11.07 -11.74 -24.60
CA VAL A 490 -11.08 -13.12 -24.12
C VAL A 490 -11.77 -13.20 -22.77
N VAL A 491 -12.91 -13.89 -22.76
CA VAL A 491 -13.71 -14.15 -21.56
C VAL A 491 -13.53 -15.59 -21.11
N PHE A 492 -12.99 -15.77 -19.91
CA PHE A 492 -12.85 -17.07 -19.26
C PHE A 492 -13.86 -17.19 -18.13
N SER A 493 -14.53 -18.33 -18.01
CA SER A 493 -15.39 -18.61 -16.84
C SER A 493 -15.00 -19.93 -16.19
N ARG A 494 -14.74 -19.89 -14.89
CA ARG A 494 -14.36 -21.03 -14.06
C ARG A 494 -15.22 -21.05 -12.81
N SER A 495 -15.72 -22.22 -12.43
CA SER A 495 -16.42 -22.40 -11.15
C SER A 495 -15.85 -23.58 -10.40
N LYS A 496 -15.73 -23.46 -9.07
CA LYS A 496 -15.21 -24.46 -8.15
C LYS A 496 -16.16 -24.58 -6.98
N THR A 497 -16.64 -25.80 -6.72
CA THR A 497 -17.42 -26.08 -5.51
C THR A 497 -16.50 -25.95 -4.30
N ILE A 498 -16.80 -25.00 -3.39
CA ILE A 498 -16.00 -24.78 -2.18
C ILE A 498 -16.42 -25.80 -1.10
N VAL A 499 -17.73 -25.95 -0.88
CA VAL A 499 -18.24 -26.86 0.16
C VAL A 499 -19.45 -27.63 -0.36
N ARG A 500 -19.42 -28.95 -0.18
CA ARG A 500 -20.59 -29.83 -0.39
C ARG A 500 -20.88 -30.57 0.91
N ALA A 501 -21.94 -30.15 1.60
CA ALA A 501 -22.40 -30.80 2.82
C ALA A 501 -23.73 -31.53 2.56
N ARG A 502 -23.86 -32.73 3.10
CA ARG A 502 -25.12 -33.51 3.07
C ARG A 502 -25.46 -33.94 4.49
N PHE A 503 -26.66 -33.58 4.93
CA PHE A 503 -27.17 -33.91 6.24
C PHE A 503 -28.44 -34.75 6.10
N MET A 504 -28.60 -35.74 6.98
CA MET A 504 -29.78 -36.58 7.02
C MET A 504 -30.66 -36.15 8.20
N PHE A 505 -31.83 -35.58 7.91
CA PHE A 505 -32.85 -35.31 8.93
C PHE A 505 -33.96 -36.37 8.80
N GLY A 506 -33.78 -37.51 9.48
CA GLY A 506 -34.65 -38.68 9.31
C GLY A 506 -34.49 -39.31 7.91
N PRO A 507 -35.57 -39.77 7.23
CA PRO A 507 -35.47 -40.36 5.89
C PRO A 507 -35.26 -39.30 4.78
N VAL A 508 -35.12 -38.02 5.13
CA VAL A 508 -35.06 -36.91 4.19
C VAL A 508 -33.62 -36.38 4.11
N PRO A 509 -32.95 -36.53 2.95
CA PRO A 509 -31.65 -35.93 2.73
C PRO A 509 -31.80 -34.42 2.48
N VAL A 510 -31.06 -33.62 3.24
CA VAL A 510 -30.86 -32.19 3.01
C VAL A 510 -29.44 -32.01 2.48
N SER A 511 -29.30 -31.36 1.32
CA SER A 511 -28.00 -31.06 0.73
C SER A 511 -27.77 -29.56 0.70
N PHE A 512 -26.58 -29.15 1.10
CA PHE A 512 -26.05 -27.81 0.98
C PHE A 512 -24.86 -27.85 0.01
N ASN A 513 -24.93 -27.07 -1.06
CA ASN A 513 -23.79 -26.83 -1.93
C ASN A 513 -23.50 -25.33 -1.88
N LEU A 514 -22.25 -24.99 -1.59
CA LEU A 514 -21.68 -23.68 -1.79
C LEU A 514 -20.73 -23.76 -2.97
N ASP A 515 -21.17 -23.20 -4.09
CA ASP A 515 -20.38 -23.09 -5.30
C ASP A 515 -19.88 -21.65 -5.41
N ALA A 516 -18.57 -21.46 -5.59
CA ALA A 516 -18.02 -20.17 -6.01
C ALA A 516 -17.59 -20.30 -7.47
N GLY A 517 -17.93 -19.31 -8.27
CA GLY A 517 -17.46 -19.26 -9.63
C GLY A 517 -17.24 -17.84 -10.06
N GLY A 518 -16.39 -17.65 -11.05
CA GLY A 518 -16.25 -16.35 -11.64
C GLY A 518 -15.95 -16.39 -13.11
N ALA A 519 -16.30 -15.30 -13.76
CA ALA A 519 -15.83 -15.00 -15.09
C ALA A 519 -14.79 -13.89 -14.98
N VAL A 520 -13.67 -14.05 -15.66
CA VAL A 520 -12.70 -12.99 -15.84
C VAL A 520 -12.55 -12.76 -17.33
N GLY A 521 -12.84 -11.55 -17.76
CA GLY A 521 -12.60 -11.10 -19.13
C GLY A 521 -11.39 -10.20 -19.15
N ILE A 522 -10.54 -10.33 -20.15
CA ILE A 522 -9.54 -9.32 -20.49
C ILE A 522 -9.99 -8.70 -21.79
N LEU A 523 -10.17 -7.39 -21.77
CA LEU A 523 -10.12 -6.59 -22.98
C LEU A 523 -8.73 -6.00 -23.08
N ALA A 524 -7.91 -6.50 -24.01
CA ALA A 524 -6.61 -5.94 -24.32
C ALA A 524 -6.67 -5.29 -25.70
N GLU A 525 -6.50 -3.98 -25.75
CA GLU A 525 -6.49 -3.20 -26.98
C GLU A 525 -5.20 -2.38 -27.04
N GLY A 526 -4.32 -2.72 -27.98
CA GLY A 526 -3.09 -1.99 -28.24
C GLY A 526 -3.12 -1.42 -29.66
N SER A 527 -2.81 -0.13 -29.82
CA SER A 527 -2.62 0.48 -31.13
C SER A 527 -1.37 1.36 -31.16
N ALA A 528 -0.62 1.23 -32.25
CA ALA A 528 0.48 2.12 -32.58
C ALA A 528 0.17 2.80 -33.91
N THR A 529 -0.28 4.05 -33.86
CA THR A 529 -0.70 4.81 -35.05
C THR A 529 0.28 5.92 -35.37
N PHE A 530 0.71 5.96 -36.64
CA PHE A 530 1.43 7.09 -37.20
C PHE A 530 0.43 8.05 -37.84
N LEU A 531 0.45 9.31 -37.43
CA LEU A 531 -0.50 10.33 -37.82
C LEU A 531 0.25 11.48 -38.50
N GLN A 532 -0.31 12.00 -39.58
CA GLN A 532 0.24 13.12 -40.33
C GLN A 532 -0.67 14.34 -40.22
N GLY A 533 -0.06 15.49 -39.97
CA GLY A 533 -0.75 16.76 -39.86
C GLY A 533 -1.42 17.00 -38.51
N GLU A 534 -1.59 18.29 -38.22
CA GLU A 534 -2.04 18.82 -36.94
C GLU A 534 -3.41 18.32 -36.49
N GLU A 535 -4.37 18.22 -37.42
CA GLU A 535 -5.73 17.76 -37.12
C GLU A 535 -5.77 16.32 -36.61
N ALA A 536 -4.90 15.46 -37.14
CA ALA A 536 -4.78 14.07 -36.71
C ALA A 536 -3.98 13.94 -35.39
N CYS A 537 -2.97 14.78 -35.18
CA CYS A 537 -2.09 14.69 -34.01
C CYS A 537 -2.63 15.36 -32.74
N ARG A 538 -3.44 16.42 -32.86
CA ARG A 538 -3.91 17.22 -31.72
C ARG A 538 -4.75 16.44 -30.68
N PRO A 539 -5.60 15.47 -31.04
CA PRO A 539 -6.29 14.64 -30.03
C PRO A 539 -5.34 13.76 -29.20
N HIS A 540 -4.10 13.57 -29.64
CA HIS A 540 -3.11 12.70 -29.00
C HIS A 540 -2.03 13.49 -28.25
N LEU A 541 -1.78 14.72 -28.68
CA LEU A 541 -0.90 15.69 -28.03
C LEU A 541 -1.75 16.90 -27.68
N PRO A 542 -2.33 16.97 -26.46
CA PRO A 542 -3.17 18.09 -26.05
C PRO A 542 -2.31 19.34 -25.88
N LEU A 543 -2.07 20.02 -27.00
CA LEU A 543 -1.51 21.36 -27.06
C LEU A 543 -2.63 22.38 -26.89
N ALA A 544 -2.31 23.55 -26.32
CA ALA A 544 -3.24 24.68 -26.29
C ALA A 544 -3.76 25.00 -27.71
N SER A 545 -5.07 25.19 -27.86
CA SER A 545 -5.68 25.52 -29.16
C SER A 545 -5.54 27.00 -29.48
N ALA A 546 -5.67 27.38 -30.76
CA ALA A 546 -5.70 28.80 -31.16
C ALA A 546 -6.81 29.60 -30.44
N GLU A 547 -7.93 28.95 -30.10
CA GLU A 547 -9.01 29.55 -29.31
C GLU A 547 -8.61 29.74 -27.84
N ASP A 548 -7.82 28.82 -27.27
CA ASP A 548 -7.23 28.97 -25.93
C ASP A 548 -6.22 30.12 -25.90
N PHE A 549 -5.45 30.31 -26.98
CA PHE A 549 -4.54 31.45 -27.14
C PHE A 549 -5.28 32.77 -27.30
N GLU A 550 -6.34 32.84 -28.12
CA GLU A 550 -7.17 34.05 -28.24
C GLU A 550 -7.89 34.38 -26.94
N SER A 551 -8.39 33.36 -26.23
CA SER A 551 -8.96 33.47 -24.89
C SER A 551 -7.95 34.00 -23.89
N ARG A 552 -6.73 33.44 -23.87
CA ARG A 552 -5.63 33.88 -23.00
C ARG A 552 -5.19 35.30 -23.32
N ALA A 553 -4.99 35.65 -24.59
CA ALA A 553 -4.67 37.01 -25.02
C ALA A 553 -5.77 38.01 -24.62
N ALA A 554 -7.05 37.62 -24.74
CA ALA A 554 -8.16 38.44 -24.29
C ALA A 554 -8.18 38.58 -22.75
N GLN A 555 -7.87 37.53 -22.00
CA GLN A 555 -7.78 37.54 -20.54
C GLN A 555 -6.59 38.39 -20.05
N GLU A 556 -5.42 38.25 -20.67
CA GLU A 556 -4.23 39.06 -20.41
C GLU A 556 -4.49 40.55 -20.72
N GLN A 557 -5.20 40.85 -21.81
CA GLN A 557 -5.61 42.22 -22.11
C GLN A 557 -6.61 42.78 -21.08
N VAL A 558 -7.51 41.95 -20.55
CA VAL A 558 -8.41 42.33 -19.44
C VAL A 558 -7.61 42.59 -18.16
N ILE A 559 -6.64 41.74 -17.83
CA ILE A 559 -5.75 41.92 -16.67
C ILE A 559 -4.95 43.22 -16.82
N ALA A 560 -4.34 43.47 -17.98
CA ALA A 560 -3.59 44.70 -18.25
C ALA A 560 -4.48 45.96 -18.11
N ASN A 561 -5.73 45.89 -18.57
CA ASN A 561 -6.70 46.99 -18.41
C ASN A 561 -7.06 47.23 -16.94
N ILE A 562 -7.28 46.17 -16.15
CA ILE A 562 -7.56 46.24 -14.71
C ILE A 562 -6.35 46.81 -13.97
N GLU A 563 -5.14 46.34 -14.28
CA GLU A 563 -3.89 46.84 -13.71
C GLU A 563 -3.71 48.33 -13.99
N SER A 564 -3.91 48.79 -15.23
CA SER A 564 -3.82 50.20 -15.58
C SER A 564 -4.83 51.06 -14.82
N THR A 565 -6.03 50.52 -14.57
CA THR A 565 -7.11 51.20 -13.84
C THR A 565 -6.79 51.29 -12.35
N ILE A 566 -6.25 50.22 -11.76
CA ILE A 566 -5.77 50.20 -10.38
C ILE A 566 -4.57 51.13 -10.21
N GLU A 567 -3.73 51.28 -11.23
CA GLU A 567 -2.54 52.13 -11.16
C GLU A 567 -2.86 53.62 -11.10
N GLN A 568 -3.95 54.03 -11.75
CA GLN A 568 -4.48 55.39 -11.71
C GLN A 568 -5.11 55.78 -10.35
N LEU A 569 -5.34 54.82 -9.45
CA LEU A 569 -5.84 55.12 -8.11
C LEU A 569 -4.73 55.69 -7.22
N PRO A 570 -5.05 56.66 -6.34
CA PRO A 570 -4.09 57.20 -5.39
C PRO A 570 -3.56 56.10 -4.46
N ALA A 571 -2.27 56.17 -4.13
CA ALA A 571 -1.62 55.20 -3.25
C ALA A 571 -2.33 55.14 -1.89
N GLY A 572 -2.79 53.95 -1.49
CA GLY A 572 -3.55 53.76 -0.27
C GLY A 572 -4.12 52.35 -0.12
N PRO A 573 -4.76 52.04 1.03
CA PRO A 573 -5.21 50.69 1.38
C PRO A 573 -6.22 50.10 0.38
N VAL A 574 -7.00 50.96 -0.30
CA VAL A 574 -7.95 50.54 -1.33
C VAL A 574 -7.24 50.00 -2.57
N LYS A 575 -6.11 50.60 -2.99
CA LYS A 575 -5.30 50.12 -4.13
C LYS A 575 -4.71 48.75 -3.81
N THR A 576 -4.17 48.58 -2.61
CA THR A 576 -3.62 47.29 -2.13
C THR A 576 -4.71 46.21 -2.07
N LEU A 577 -5.87 46.53 -1.51
CA LEU A 577 -7.01 45.61 -1.41
C LEU A 577 -7.52 45.19 -2.80
N LEU A 578 -7.64 46.12 -3.75
CA LEU A 578 -8.07 45.81 -5.11
C LEU A 578 -7.06 44.93 -5.86
N ARG A 579 -5.74 45.15 -5.65
CA ARG A 579 -4.72 44.25 -6.21
C ARG A 579 -4.85 42.84 -5.65
N GLN A 580 -5.03 42.69 -4.33
CA GLN A 580 -5.15 41.39 -3.69
C GLN A 580 -6.44 40.65 -4.07
N ILE A 581 -7.57 41.34 -4.12
CA ILE A 581 -8.88 40.71 -4.37
C ILE A 581 -9.10 40.43 -5.86
N LEU A 582 -8.66 41.32 -6.77
CA LEU A 582 -8.98 41.19 -8.19
C LEU A 582 -7.85 40.53 -8.99
N LEU A 583 -6.59 40.92 -8.77
CA LEU A 583 -5.49 40.47 -9.64
C LEU A 583 -4.93 39.10 -9.25
N ALA A 584 -4.86 38.78 -7.95
CA ALA A 584 -4.33 37.49 -7.51
C ALA A 584 -5.16 36.28 -8.04
N PRO A 585 -6.50 36.25 -7.90
CA PRO A 585 -7.28 35.15 -8.45
C PRO A 585 -7.32 35.14 -9.99
N LEU A 586 -7.30 36.31 -10.65
CA LEU A 586 -7.27 36.37 -12.12
C LEU A 586 -5.94 35.87 -12.70
N ARG A 587 -4.81 36.19 -12.06
CA ARG A 587 -3.49 35.69 -12.49
C ARG A 587 -3.37 34.18 -12.30
N ASN A 588 -3.86 33.63 -11.18
CA ASN A 588 -3.86 32.19 -10.93
C ASN A 588 -4.70 31.38 -11.94
N VAL A 589 -5.73 32.00 -12.55
CA VAL A 589 -6.54 31.36 -13.61
C VAL A 589 -5.84 31.41 -14.97
N VAL A 590 -5.02 32.43 -15.24
CA VAL A 590 -4.32 32.63 -16.52
C VAL A 590 -2.98 31.88 -16.59
N THR A 591 -2.31 31.64 -15.45
CA THR A 591 -1.00 30.94 -15.40
C THR A 591 -1.11 29.42 -15.29
N GLY A 592 -2.31 28.84 -15.34
CA GLY A 592 -2.60 27.45 -15.00
C GLY A 592 -2.08 26.34 -15.94
N ASN A 593 -1.22 26.63 -16.92
CA ASN A 593 -0.50 25.57 -17.63
C ASN A 593 0.88 26.08 -18.11
N PRO A 594 1.99 25.71 -17.43
CA PRO A 594 3.34 26.18 -17.77
C PRO A 594 3.92 25.55 -19.05
N PHE A 595 3.18 24.66 -19.71
CA PHE A 595 3.59 24.01 -20.95
C PHE A 595 2.94 24.67 -22.16
N ASP A 596 3.51 25.80 -22.58
CA ASP A 596 3.13 26.51 -23.80
C ASP A 596 4.26 26.38 -24.85
N PRO A 597 4.26 25.35 -25.70
CA PRO A 597 5.30 25.15 -26.71
C PRO A 597 5.21 26.13 -27.90
N GLY A 598 4.40 27.19 -27.79
CA GLY A 598 4.17 28.17 -28.85
C GLY A 598 3.36 27.62 -30.02
N GLU A 599 2.96 28.51 -30.95
CA GLU A 599 2.26 28.22 -32.21
C GLU A 599 3.11 27.34 -33.13
N SER A 600 3.25 26.07 -32.80
CA SER A 600 4.02 25.12 -33.60
C SER A 600 3.08 24.01 -34.07
N SER A 601 2.67 24.11 -35.33
CA SER A 601 1.89 23.09 -36.01
C SER A 601 2.64 21.76 -35.98
N LEU A 602 1.91 20.68 -35.66
CA LEU A 602 2.46 19.33 -35.63
C LEU A 602 2.52 18.79 -37.06
N SER A 603 3.73 18.43 -37.53
CA SER A 603 3.90 17.86 -38.86
C SER A 603 3.59 16.36 -38.89
N GLU A 604 4.01 15.65 -37.85
CA GLU A 604 3.88 14.21 -37.71
C GLU A 604 3.87 13.81 -36.23
N CYS A 605 3.18 12.73 -35.90
CA CYS A 605 3.22 12.15 -34.56
C CYS A 605 2.95 10.65 -34.57
N VAL A 606 3.40 9.99 -33.51
CA VAL A 606 3.13 8.61 -33.18
C VAL A 606 2.30 8.61 -31.91
N ALA A 607 1.16 7.93 -31.93
CA ALA A 607 0.38 7.64 -30.74
C ALA A 607 0.42 6.14 -30.47
N LEU A 608 0.89 5.79 -29.28
CA LEU A 608 0.79 4.48 -28.67
C LEU A 608 -0.34 4.54 -27.65
N GLU A 609 -1.33 3.67 -27.80
CA GLU A 609 -2.41 3.52 -26.85
C GLU A 609 -2.54 2.05 -26.49
N ALA A 610 -2.54 1.75 -25.20
CA ALA A 610 -2.72 0.43 -24.66
C ALA A 610 -3.81 0.50 -23.59
N SER A 611 -4.87 -0.27 -23.77
CA SER A 611 -5.92 -0.46 -22.77
C SER A 611 -5.93 -1.93 -22.36
N VAL A 612 -5.90 -2.17 -21.06
CA VAL A 612 -6.07 -3.51 -20.47
C VAL A 612 -7.13 -3.38 -19.40
N GLY A 613 -8.28 -4.02 -19.64
CA GLY A 613 -9.40 -4.04 -18.70
C GLY A 613 -9.68 -5.44 -18.20
N PRO A 614 -9.06 -5.89 -17.10
CA PRO A 614 -9.56 -7.06 -16.39
C PRO A 614 -10.93 -6.74 -15.82
N THR A 615 -11.90 -7.53 -16.25
CA THR A 615 -13.23 -7.60 -15.65
C THR A 615 -13.26 -8.89 -14.86
N MET A 616 -13.68 -8.85 -13.60
CA MET A 616 -13.87 -10.02 -12.76
C MET A 616 -15.30 -10.03 -12.26
N ASN A 617 -15.93 -11.18 -12.27
CA ASN A 617 -17.23 -11.38 -11.67
C ASN A 617 -17.12 -12.56 -10.72
N LEU A 618 -17.16 -12.31 -9.42
CA LEU A 618 -17.23 -13.32 -8.38
C LEU A 618 -18.70 -13.61 -8.07
N THR A 619 -19.11 -14.84 -8.33
CA THR A 619 -20.43 -15.36 -8.01
C THR A 619 -20.33 -16.42 -6.93
N ALA A 620 -21.30 -16.41 -6.02
CA ALA A 620 -21.55 -17.51 -5.11
C ALA A 620 -22.98 -17.98 -5.28
N SER A 621 -23.19 -19.29 -5.24
CA SER A 621 -24.54 -19.83 -5.15
C SER A 621 -24.65 -20.79 -3.98
N ALA A 622 -25.74 -20.65 -3.24
CA ALA A 622 -26.09 -21.55 -2.15
C ALA A 622 -27.45 -22.17 -2.45
N PHE A 623 -27.51 -23.49 -2.44
CA PHE A 623 -28.78 -24.22 -2.54
C PHE A 623 -29.02 -25.05 -1.29
N GLY A 624 -30.16 -24.82 -0.64
CA GLY A 624 -30.64 -25.61 0.50
C GLY A 624 -32.06 -26.09 0.24
N GLY A 625 -32.28 -27.41 0.24
CA GLY A 625 -33.60 -27.95 -0.06
C GLY A 625 -33.79 -29.41 0.29
N ILE A 626 -35.05 -29.83 0.19
CA ILE A 626 -35.53 -31.17 0.44
C ILE A 626 -35.72 -31.90 -0.91
N ASP A 627 -35.16 -33.11 -1.00
CA ASP A 627 -35.34 -34.01 -2.13
C ASP A 627 -36.06 -35.29 -1.70
N ILE A 628 -37.30 -35.47 -2.16
CA ILE A 628 -38.11 -36.67 -1.89
C ILE A 628 -38.29 -37.55 -3.13
N GLY A 629 -37.35 -37.48 -4.09
CA GLY A 629 -37.31 -38.32 -5.29
C GLY A 629 -38.26 -37.87 -6.41
N ILE A 630 -39.56 -37.73 -6.12
CA ILE A 630 -40.59 -37.27 -7.07
C ILE A 630 -40.78 -35.74 -7.07
N ALA A 631 -40.33 -35.07 -6.01
CA ALA A 631 -40.35 -33.62 -5.90
C ALA A 631 -39.10 -33.12 -5.18
N LYS A 632 -38.57 -31.98 -5.65
CA LYS A 632 -37.54 -31.20 -4.96
C LYS A 632 -38.12 -29.82 -4.67
N ALA A 633 -37.96 -29.35 -3.45
CA ALA A 633 -38.30 -27.99 -3.07
C ALA A 633 -37.15 -27.42 -2.25
N GLY A 634 -36.70 -26.22 -2.57
CA GLY A 634 -35.58 -25.60 -1.88
C GLY A 634 -35.54 -24.10 -2.08
N VAL A 635 -34.63 -23.50 -1.33
CA VAL A 635 -34.22 -22.11 -1.45
C VAL A 635 -32.91 -22.10 -2.22
N GLN A 636 -32.86 -21.31 -3.28
CA GLN A 636 -31.67 -21.03 -4.06
C GLN A 636 -31.31 -19.56 -3.85
N LEU A 637 -30.10 -19.31 -3.42
CA LEU A 637 -29.52 -17.98 -3.33
C LEU A 637 -28.45 -17.89 -4.41
N ASP A 638 -28.67 -17.00 -5.37
CA ASP A 638 -27.66 -16.62 -6.36
C ASP A 638 -27.09 -15.26 -5.94
N LEU A 639 -25.79 -15.18 -5.72
CA LEU A 639 -25.06 -13.97 -5.34
C LEU A 639 -24.01 -13.67 -6.42
N VAL A 640 -23.95 -12.42 -6.85
CA VAL A 640 -22.76 -11.76 -7.36
C VAL A 640 -22.15 -11.07 -6.16
N LEU A 641 -21.06 -11.63 -5.65
CA LEU A 641 -20.35 -11.15 -4.46
C LEU A 641 -19.47 -9.94 -4.78
N ALA A 642 -18.98 -9.85 -6.01
CA ALA A 642 -18.15 -8.75 -6.46
C ALA A 642 -18.12 -8.76 -7.98
N GLN A 643 -18.43 -7.65 -8.63
CA GLN A 643 -17.94 -7.39 -9.98
C GLN A 643 -16.87 -6.31 -9.88
N VAL A 644 -15.69 -6.55 -10.41
CA VAL A 644 -14.59 -5.58 -10.40
C VAL A 644 -14.15 -5.40 -11.84
N ASP A 645 -14.30 -4.21 -12.38
CA ASP A 645 -13.71 -3.83 -13.66
C ASP A 645 -12.60 -2.83 -13.37
N LEU A 646 -11.40 -3.10 -13.88
CA LEU A 646 -10.19 -2.32 -13.63
C LEU A 646 -9.55 -1.85 -14.96
N PRO A 647 -10.24 -1.06 -15.79
CA PRO A 647 -9.67 -0.56 -17.04
C PRO A 647 -8.44 0.29 -16.75
N LEU A 648 -7.28 -0.18 -17.22
CA LEU A 648 -6.03 0.55 -17.28
C LEU A 648 -5.81 1.01 -18.71
N THR A 649 -5.83 2.31 -18.93
CA THR A 649 -5.48 2.92 -20.22
C THR A 649 -4.19 3.70 -20.10
N GLY A 650 -3.16 3.24 -20.81
CA GLY A 650 -1.91 3.97 -21.04
C GLY A 650 -1.89 4.57 -22.44
N LYS A 651 -1.49 5.83 -22.54
CA LYS A 651 -1.28 6.52 -23.81
C LYS A 651 0.07 7.21 -23.78
N LEU A 652 0.87 6.98 -24.81
CA LEU A 652 2.13 7.68 -25.04
C LEU A 652 2.09 8.25 -26.45
N SER A 653 2.18 9.56 -26.59
CA SER A 653 2.17 10.23 -27.88
C SER A 653 3.45 11.02 -28.04
N LEU A 654 4.10 10.89 -29.20
CA LEU A 654 5.31 11.60 -29.56
C LEU A 654 5.06 12.34 -30.87
N GLY A 655 5.16 13.66 -30.89
CA GLY A 655 4.99 14.47 -32.10
C GLY A 655 6.22 15.29 -32.40
N ARG A 656 6.40 15.65 -33.67
CA ARG A 656 7.36 16.68 -34.08
C ARG A 656 6.62 17.89 -34.59
N ASN A 657 7.01 19.06 -34.12
CA ASN A 657 6.49 20.32 -34.64
C ASN A 657 7.30 20.80 -35.87
N GLU A 658 6.82 21.85 -36.55
CA GLU A 658 7.51 22.43 -37.71
C GLU A 658 8.91 22.98 -37.40
N GLN A 659 9.24 23.20 -36.13
CA GLN A 659 10.54 23.68 -35.65
C GLN A 659 11.50 22.53 -35.31
N SER A 660 11.13 21.28 -35.65
CA SER A 660 11.86 20.05 -35.32
C SER A 660 11.98 19.74 -33.82
N GLN A 661 11.14 20.36 -32.98
CA GLN A 661 11.05 20.01 -31.56
C GLN A 661 10.15 18.78 -31.40
N PHE A 662 10.54 17.89 -30.51
CA PHE A 662 9.76 16.72 -30.15
C PHE A 662 8.90 17.03 -28.93
N LEU A 663 7.65 16.58 -28.99
CA LEU A 663 6.65 16.76 -27.95
C LEU A 663 6.20 15.36 -27.53
N ALA A 664 6.43 15.01 -26.26
CA ALA A 664 6.01 13.74 -25.69
C ALA A 664 4.87 13.98 -24.69
N PHE A 665 3.79 13.24 -24.83
CA PHE A 665 2.67 13.25 -23.89
C PHE A 665 2.42 11.82 -23.43
N ALA A 666 2.59 11.55 -22.14
CA ALA A 666 2.22 10.29 -21.52
C ALA A 666 1.00 10.52 -20.62
N SER A 667 0.01 9.64 -20.69
CA SER A 667 -1.08 9.61 -19.73
C SER A 667 -1.43 8.19 -19.35
N THR A 668 -1.65 7.96 -18.06
CA THR A 668 -2.10 6.68 -17.53
C THR A 668 -3.34 6.92 -16.69
N GLN A 669 -4.39 6.15 -16.99
CA GLN A 669 -5.65 6.17 -16.27
C GLN A 669 -5.99 4.75 -15.81
N LEU A 670 -6.18 4.55 -14.51
CA LEU A 670 -6.71 3.34 -13.91
C LEU A 670 -7.99 3.70 -13.17
N ASP A 671 -9.10 3.15 -13.63
CA ASP A 671 -10.37 3.29 -12.93
C ASP A 671 -10.76 1.98 -12.27
N LEU A 672 -11.41 2.06 -11.11
CA LEU A 672 -12.05 0.95 -10.43
C LEU A 672 -13.56 1.12 -10.56
N ILE A 673 -14.20 0.12 -11.14
CA ILE A 673 -15.66 -0.03 -11.10
C ILE A 673 -15.95 -1.27 -10.27
N PHE A 674 -16.39 -1.07 -9.03
CA PHE A 674 -16.67 -2.15 -8.08
C PHE A 674 -18.16 -2.26 -7.78
N GLN A 675 -18.76 -3.40 -8.11
CA GLN A 675 -20.12 -3.77 -7.73
C GLN A 675 -20.09 -4.78 -6.55
N PRO A 676 -20.21 -4.32 -5.29
CA PRO A 676 -19.97 -5.15 -4.10
C PRO A 676 -21.04 -6.23 -3.81
N LEU A 677 -22.26 -6.13 -4.35
CA LEU A 677 -23.28 -7.15 -4.11
C LEU A 677 -24.52 -6.99 -5.04
N ASP A 678 -24.81 -8.00 -5.86
CA ASP A 678 -26.11 -8.16 -6.56
C ASP A 678 -26.61 -9.60 -6.33
N GLY A 679 -27.82 -9.77 -5.81
CA GLY A 679 -28.31 -11.10 -5.42
C GLY A 679 -29.81 -11.29 -5.61
N ASP A 680 -30.19 -12.54 -5.88
CA ASP A 680 -31.58 -12.96 -6.06
C ASP A 680 -31.85 -14.25 -5.25
N LEU A 681 -32.68 -14.11 -4.22
CA LEU A 681 -33.16 -15.22 -3.40
C LEU A 681 -34.43 -15.81 -4.02
N LYS A 682 -34.37 -17.06 -4.48
CA LYS A 682 -35.46 -17.76 -5.18
C LYS A 682 -35.96 -18.97 -4.41
N LEU A 683 -37.28 -19.16 -4.39
CA LEU A 683 -37.89 -20.45 -4.06
C LEU A 683 -37.96 -21.29 -5.34
N VAL A 684 -37.38 -22.49 -5.31
CA VAL A 684 -37.32 -23.38 -6.46
C VAL A 684 -38.03 -24.70 -6.16
N GLY A 685 -39.07 -25.00 -6.94
CA GLY A 685 -39.77 -26.29 -6.91
C GLY A 685 -39.56 -27.04 -8.22
N LYS A 686 -39.11 -28.30 -8.16
CA LYS A 686 -38.98 -29.21 -9.30
C LYS A 686 -39.84 -30.45 -9.05
N LEU A 687 -40.76 -30.76 -9.96
CA LEU A 687 -41.57 -31.98 -9.91
C LEU A 687 -41.15 -32.92 -11.05
N LYS A 688 -40.84 -34.18 -10.70
CA LYS A 688 -40.47 -35.25 -11.63
C LYS A 688 -41.56 -36.33 -11.59
N LEU A 689 -42.47 -36.30 -12.55
CA LEU A 689 -43.50 -37.33 -12.75
C LEU A 689 -43.32 -37.95 -14.14
N GLY A 690 -42.58 -39.07 -14.23
CA GLY A 690 -42.32 -39.77 -15.49
C GLY A 690 -41.51 -38.91 -16.48
N PRO A 691 -41.88 -38.83 -17.78
CA PRO A 691 -41.17 -37.98 -18.75
C PRO A 691 -41.38 -36.47 -18.51
N PHE A 692 -42.29 -36.08 -17.62
CA PHE A 692 -42.62 -34.69 -17.35
C PHE A 692 -41.76 -34.14 -16.20
N LYS A 693 -40.81 -33.27 -16.57
CA LYS A 693 -40.05 -32.43 -15.63
C LYS A 693 -40.63 -31.02 -15.69
N LYS A 694 -41.25 -30.54 -14.61
CA LYS A 694 -41.64 -29.12 -14.48
C LYS A 694 -40.87 -28.48 -13.33
N SER A 695 -40.22 -27.35 -13.60
CA SER A 695 -39.58 -26.50 -12.60
C SER A 695 -40.30 -25.15 -12.54
N LYS A 696 -40.51 -24.63 -11.35
CA LYS A 696 -40.97 -23.27 -11.12
C LYS A 696 -40.06 -22.60 -10.10
N SER A 697 -39.53 -21.43 -10.43
CA SER A 697 -38.81 -20.57 -9.51
C SER A 697 -39.60 -19.28 -9.27
N VAL A 698 -39.55 -18.75 -8.05
CA VAL A 698 -40.15 -17.47 -7.69
C VAL A 698 -39.10 -16.69 -6.91
N SER A 699 -38.69 -15.53 -7.44
CA SER A 699 -37.83 -14.58 -6.73
C SER A 699 -38.61 -14.00 -5.54
N ILE A 700 -38.01 -14.08 -4.35
CA ILE A 700 -38.56 -13.60 -3.09
C ILE A 700 -38.02 -12.20 -2.80
N VAL A 701 -36.70 -12.03 -2.95
CA VAL A 701 -35.98 -10.81 -2.65
C VAL A 701 -34.87 -10.64 -3.67
N LYS A 702 -34.78 -9.44 -4.24
CA LYS A 702 -33.62 -8.97 -4.99
C LYS A 702 -32.98 -7.85 -4.21
N PHE A 703 -31.66 -7.85 -4.14
CA PHE A 703 -30.89 -6.76 -3.56
C PHE A 703 -29.76 -6.43 -4.52
N ARG A 704 -29.54 -5.13 -4.69
CA ARG A 704 -28.48 -4.57 -5.53
C ARG A 704 -27.89 -3.40 -4.77
N VAL A 705 -26.59 -3.43 -4.59
CA VAL A 705 -25.81 -2.28 -4.11
C VAL A 705 -25.30 -1.54 -5.34
N ASP A 706 -25.38 -0.21 -5.34
CA ASP A 706 -24.90 0.60 -6.46
C ASP A 706 -23.38 0.42 -6.66
N PRO A 707 -22.89 0.47 -7.91
CA PRO A 707 -21.47 0.37 -8.18
C PRO A 707 -20.70 1.56 -7.62
N ILE A 708 -19.49 1.30 -7.16
CA ILE A 708 -18.52 2.29 -6.72
C ILE A 708 -17.56 2.52 -7.87
N GLU A 709 -17.63 3.71 -8.47
CA GLU A 709 -16.68 4.15 -9.49
C GLU A 709 -15.64 5.06 -8.83
N LYS A 710 -14.36 4.69 -8.92
CA LYS A 710 -13.27 5.50 -8.37
C LYS A 710 -12.09 5.49 -9.33
N SER A 711 -11.63 6.67 -9.75
CA SER A 711 -10.35 6.77 -10.44
C SER A 711 -9.24 6.50 -9.43
N LEU A 712 -8.52 5.40 -9.61
CA LEU A 712 -7.43 4.99 -8.73
C LEU A 712 -6.12 5.68 -9.13
N LEU A 713 -5.95 5.94 -10.42
CA LEU A 713 -4.82 6.65 -10.99
C LEU A 713 -5.31 7.48 -12.17
N SER A 714 -5.07 8.79 -12.16
CA SER A 714 -5.21 9.63 -13.34
C SER A 714 -4.02 10.57 -13.35
N ARG A 715 -3.06 10.31 -14.24
CA ARG A 715 -1.86 11.12 -14.36
C ARG A 715 -1.53 11.36 -15.82
N SER A 716 -1.15 12.60 -16.12
CA SER A 716 -0.60 12.99 -17.41
C SER A 716 0.71 13.72 -17.19
N THR A 717 1.66 13.48 -18.08
CA THR A 717 2.96 14.14 -18.14
C THR A 717 3.15 14.63 -19.56
N LEU A 718 3.40 15.92 -19.73
CA LEU A 718 3.74 16.53 -21.01
C LEU A 718 5.21 16.97 -20.92
N ALA A 719 6.04 16.50 -21.83
CA ALA A 719 7.43 16.89 -21.98
C ALA A 719 7.63 17.47 -23.38
N ALA A 720 8.42 18.54 -23.48
CA ALA A 720 8.79 19.16 -24.74
C ALA A 720 10.32 19.21 -24.81
N GLU A 721 10.90 18.67 -25.87
CA GLU A 721 12.35 18.56 -26.04
C GLU A 721 12.76 19.10 -27.41
N VAL A 722 13.81 19.92 -27.44
CA VAL A 722 14.37 20.45 -28.69
C VAL A 722 15.55 19.59 -29.09
N LEU A 723 15.32 18.59 -29.96
CA LEU A 723 16.42 17.82 -30.53
C LEU A 723 17.06 18.61 -31.68
N THR A 724 18.18 19.28 -31.42
CA THR A 724 19.05 19.79 -32.49
C THR A 724 19.89 18.65 -33.08
N PRO A 725 19.95 18.51 -34.42
CA PRO A 725 20.75 17.48 -35.08
C PRO A 725 22.26 17.67 -34.93
#